data_AF-A0A9E3RVY9-F1
#
_entry.id   AF-A0A9E3RVY9-F1
#
_cell.length_a   1.000
_cell.length_b   1.000
_cell.length_c   1.000
_cell.angle_alpha   90.00
_cell.angle_beta   90.00
_cell.angle_gamma   90.00
#
_symmetry.space_group_name_H-M   'P 1'
#
loop_
_entity.id
_entity.type
_entity.pdbx_description
1 polymer ?
#
loop_
_entity_poly.entity_id
_entity_poly.type
_entity_poly.pdbx_seq_one_letter_code
_entity_poly.pdbx_strand_id
1 'polypeptide(L)'
;MTKANHSDRDKEPMLYEYSGYLKTILKAPDPAVRDSLDHIEFSGDDLAHWTTRDIASDREWKRIPVHRARTDEGVRLVGRFEDVRKMDTIPSDEPSFWVPLGSLGWSDSRLPIDTTRLPVAEITYRCTSENAHPSWVWTYPGGIHIDALPRSPQWKTLAMLIPHGGFPAVLEQVILRLYSTTRTTESFEIASVRFRALSKAEQKAYKKDQEVLGAEATPKHYPVLDSFLPLGVCLNMDTVRRNAELLSISLSEYWSLTLEDVVTHHHNTLLIESIAGVTPHEWRELMNYAEQFGVKLVLVYDFPLGDDVLLLQDAVDTLIKPFANSPAILSWMLRREPPEDDFQHMLRAKALVEKADPNHPVSIITRQPSNFPLYAPHFSAAGISNFSSHTPWEIGHIVGTHYALCPGQQFWMMGPSFIYATDTPEWSTCPELRLMINLAFAHGARGWFNYTYHNDPIWILGSIQRSLTGPFLTFSDLWLELDRNMERLNALAPMLLAAKPAPMPKDWYAASVPSQDYVQLPEGVDPASYFRLKGADFNLYFVVSNDVRGMSGLHIDVPEHALRGREIFDITDFLANRTWEAMYRRRHLEMFPGQARALLVAEPKSARFWRDRMAERLIEDDRRQLFFNLSLARTYSLNIEPIEYLSENLSEDPMHALAAMDKARDMLIDLVYTTSAIRDTRSKIIEASAGICGCDGVLCRLISRGKVDLAKEWGIKVIPLARELTHIRLELRRGRGQEVLRICEDLTTRVLHLLAEIRALA
;
A
#
# COMPACT_ATOMS: atom_id res chain seq x y z
N MET A 1 -7.55 5.14 -71.57
CA MET A 1 -7.12 4.06 -70.66
C MET A 1 -5.68 4.33 -70.27
N THR A 2 -5.48 4.95 -69.11
CA THR A 2 -4.17 5.15 -68.51
C THR A 2 -4.40 5.13 -67.01
N LYS A 3 -4.13 3.99 -66.36
CA LYS A 3 -4.14 3.84 -64.90
C LYS A 3 -2.94 4.63 -64.37
N ALA A 4 -3.20 5.80 -63.80
CA ALA A 4 -2.22 6.51 -62.99
C ALA A 4 -2.08 5.76 -61.66
N ASN A 5 -0.88 5.25 -61.38
CA ASN A 5 -0.49 4.76 -60.06
C ASN A 5 -0.56 5.92 -59.07
N HIS A 6 -1.56 5.89 -58.19
CA HIS A 6 -1.54 6.61 -56.92
C HIS A 6 -0.96 5.66 -55.87
N SER A 7 0.37 5.66 -55.68
CA SER A 7 0.98 4.98 -54.52
C SER A 7 2.14 5.75 -53.87
N ASP A 8 2.36 7.01 -54.21
CA ASP A 8 3.24 7.92 -53.47
C ASP A 8 2.39 8.96 -52.73
N ARG A 9 1.45 8.50 -51.90
CA ARG A 9 0.99 9.35 -50.80
C ARG A 9 2.15 9.42 -49.83
N ASP A 10 2.67 10.63 -49.64
CA ASP A 10 3.60 11.02 -48.58
C ASP A 10 3.30 10.21 -47.31
N LYS A 11 4.12 9.19 -47.03
CA LYS A 11 4.04 8.49 -45.75
C LYS A 11 4.42 9.52 -44.72
N GLU A 12 3.43 9.98 -43.93
CA GLU A 12 3.71 10.81 -42.77
C GLU A 12 4.87 10.20 -41.99
N PRO A 13 5.88 10.99 -41.60
CA PRO A 13 7.05 10.46 -40.92
C PRO A 13 6.60 9.81 -39.61
N MET A 14 6.80 8.49 -39.51
CA MET A 14 6.54 7.73 -38.29
C MET A 14 7.51 8.21 -37.20
N LEU A 15 6.97 8.67 -36.08
CA LEU A 15 7.79 9.05 -34.92
C LEU A 15 8.30 7.78 -34.23
N TYR A 16 9.60 7.67 -33.99
CA TYR A 16 10.19 6.52 -33.29
C TYR A 16 11.04 7.01 -32.12
N GLU A 17 10.64 6.68 -30.89
CA GLU A 17 11.20 7.25 -29.66
C GLU A 17 11.44 6.17 -28.60
N TYR A 18 12.44 6.40 -27.74
CA TYR A 18 12.62 5.63 -26.52
C TYR A 18 11.71 6.13 -25.39
N SER A 19 11.31 5.21 -24.52
CA SER A 19 10.61 5.49 -23.25
C SER A 19 11.26 4.71 -22.11
N GLY A 20 10.97 5.11 -20.87
CA GLY A 20 11.53 4.52 -19.66
C GLY A 20 13.05 4.63 -19.61
N TYR A 21 13.68 3.63 -19.01
CA TYR A 21 15.13 3.61 -18.80
C TYR A 21 15.98 3.83 -20.07
N LEU A 22 15.55 3.35 -21.25
CA LEU A 22 16.30 3.56 -22.50
C LEU A 22 16.48 5.03 -22.86
N LYS A 23 15.49 5.87 -22.55
CA LYS A 23 15.52 7.31 -22.78
C LYS A 23 16.56 8.02 -21.90
N THR A 24 16.92 7.42 -20.76
CA THR A 24 17.94 7.96 -19.85
C THR A 24 19.37 7.71 -20.35
N ILE A 25 19.59 6.66 -21.15
CA ILE A 25 20.93 6.26 -21.62
C ILE A 25 21.17 6.53 -23.12
N LEU A 26 20.12 6.78 -23.90
CA LEU A 26 20.18 7.04 -25.34
C LEU A 26 19.20 8.13 -25.77
N LYS A 27 19.57 8.88 -26.82
CA LYS A 27 18.78 10.02 -27.31
C LYS A 27 17.59 9.61 -28.18
N ALA A 28 17.81 8.69 -29.12
CA ALA A 28 16.79 8.26 -30.08
C ALA A 28 17.12 6.87 -30.63
N PRO A 29 16.10 6.06 -30.98
CA PRO A 29 16.31 4.78 -31.65
C PRO A 29 16.71 4.97 -33.11
N ASP A 30 17.36 3.95 -33.68
CA ASP A 30 17.77 3.93 -35.08
C ASP A 30 16.75 3.12 -35.91
N PRO A 31 15.90 3.77 -36.73
CA PRO A 31 14.91 3.07 -37.55
C PRO A 31 15.55 2.12 -38.58
N ALA A 32 16.79 2.40 -39.03
CA ALA A 32 17.42 1.66 -40.13
C ALA A 32 17.85 0.25 -39.73
N VAL A 33 18.12 0.02 -38.44
CA VAL A 33 18.51 -1.30 -37.93
C VAL A 33 17.35 -2.09 -37.35
N ARG A 34 16.20 -1.44 -37.08
CA ARG A 34 15.04 -2.01 -36.39
C ARG A 34 14.60 -3.36 -36.97
N ASP A 35 14.39 -3.43 -38.28
CA ASP A 35 13.88 -4.62 -38.97
C ASP A 35 14.94 -5.73 -39.16
N SER A 36 16.21 -5.45 -38.86
CA SER A 36 17.31 -6.41 -38.95
C SER A 36 17.54 -7.23 -37.67
N LEU A 37 16.87 -6.87 -36.58
CA LEU A 37 17.04 -7.48 -35.27
C LEU A 37 16.14 -8.72 -35.11
N ASP A 38 16.59 -9.71 -34.33
CA ASP A 38 15.72 -10.83 -33.93
C ASP A 38 14.49 -10.26 -33.19
N HIS A 39 13.30 -10.70 -33.60
CA HIS A 39 12.06 -10.18 -33.07
C HIS A 39 10.89 -11.16 -33.23
N ILE A 40 9.87 -10.91 -32.44
CA ILE A 40 8.50 -11.37 -32.67
C ILE A 40 7.61 -10.14 -32.83
N GLU A 41 6.60 -10.24 -33.68
CA GLU A 41 5.66 -9.15 -33.92
C GLU A 41 4.24 -9.70 -33.90
N PHE A 42 3.35 -8.97 -33.23
CA PHE A 42 1.90 -9.11 -33.31
C PHE A 42 1.39 -7.99 -34.22
N SER A 43 1.12 -8.35 -35.47
CA SER A 43 0.60 -7.45 -36.51
C SER A 43 -0.87 -7.10 -36.28
N GLY A 44 -1.42 -6.14 -37.04
CA GLY A 44 -2.85 -5.82 -37.01
C GLY A 44 -3.77 -7.05 -37.22
N ASP A 45 -3.33 -8.07 -37.96
CA ASP A 45 -4.09 -9.31 -38.13
C ASP A 45 -4.09 -10.14 -36.83
N ASP A 46 -2.94 -10.24 -36.15
CA ASP A 46 -2.84 -10.90 -34.84
C ASP A 46 -3.68 -10.17 -33.78
N LEU A 47 -3.57 -8.85 -33.73
CA LEU A 47 -4.27 -7.99 -32.78
C LEU A 47 -5.80 -8.07 -32.95
N ALA A 48 -6.31 -8.39 -34.15
CA ALA A 48 -7.75 -8.55 -34.37
C ALA A 48 -8.33 -9.76 -33.62
N HIS A 49 -7.49 -10.74 -33.29
CA HIS A 49 -7.85 -11.93 -32.52
C HIS A 49 -7.75 -11.73 -31.00
N TRP A 50 -7.08 -10.67 -30.53
CA TRP A 50 -6.96 -10.35 -29.11
C TRP A 50 -8.32 -10.12 -28.47
N THR A 51 -8.45 -10.42 -27.18
CA THR A 51 -9.72 -10.28 -26.46
C THR A 51 -9.89 -8.87 -25.92
N THR A 52 -11.13 -8.46 -25.66
CA THR A 52 -11.43 -7.21 -24.94
C THR A 52 -11.72 -7.50 -23.47
N ARG A 53 -10.90 -8.38 -22.87
CA ARG A 53 -10.91 -8.68 -21.44
C ARG A 53 -9.66 -8.12 -20.80
N ASP A 54 -9.76 -7.79 -19.52
CA ASP A 54 -8.62 -7.38 -18.71
C ASP A 54 -8.49 -8.29 -17.47
N ILE A 55 -7.49 -7.98 -16.65
CA ILE A 55 -7.21 -8.60 -15.36
C ILE A 55 -8.46 -8.58 -14.48
N ALA A 56 -8.72 -9.68 -13.79
CA ALA A 56 -9.99 -9.92 -13.10
C ALA A 56 -10.20 -9.06 -11.84
N SER A 57 -9.11 -8.70 -11.16
CA SER A 57 -9.08 -7.81 -9.99
C SER A 57 -9.53 -6.39 -10.37
N ASP A 58 -9.18 -5.94 -11.57
CA ASP A 58 -9.60 -4.66 -12.13
C ASP A 58 -11.02 -4.77 -12.70
N ARG A 59 -11.88 -3.78 -12.40
CA ARG A 59 -13.32 -3.86 -12.72
C ARG A 59 -13.89 -2.61 -13.37
N GLU A 60 -13.14 -1.53 -13.40
CA GLU A 60 -13.47 -0.22 -13.98
C GLU A 60 -13.82 -0.34 -15.48
N TRP A 61 -13.17 -1.26 -16.18
CA TRP A 61 -13.42 -1.52 -17.60
C TRP A 61 -14.74 -2.26 -17.87
N LYS A 62 -15.33 -2.89 -16.85
CA LYS A 62 -16.55 -3.68 -17.02
C LYS A 62 -17.70 -2.73 -17.34
N ARG A 63 -18.59 -3.19 -18.24
CA ARG A 63 -19.81 -2.48 -18.68
C ARG A 63 -19.57 -1.24 -19.56
N ILE A 64 -18.34 -0.96 -19.96
CA ILE A 64 -18.05 0.06 -20.98
C ILE A 64 -18.13 -0.62 -22.35
N PRO A 65 -19.04 -0.20 -23.25
CA PRO A 65 -19.12 -0.78 -24.58
C PRO A 65 -17.81 -0.57 -25.34
N VAL A 66 -17.21 -1.67 -25.77
CA VAL A 66 -15.96 -1.71 -26.53
C VAL A 66 -16.22 -2.26 -27.93
N HIS A 67 -15.67 -1.58 -28.93
CA HIS A 67 -15.66 -2.04 -30.31
C HIS A 67 -14.23 -2.12 -30.81
N ARG A 68 -13.88 -3.26 -31.42
CA ARG A 68 -12.61 -3.42 -32.13
C ARG A 68 -12.89 -3.69 -33.60
N ALA A 69 -12.16 -3.03 -34.49
CA ALA A 69 -12.29 -3.19 -35.93
C ALA A 69 -10.91 -3.23 -36.60
N ARG A 70 -10.73 -4.16 -37.55
CA ARG A 70 -9.56 -4.17 -38.43
C ARG A 70 -9.63 -2.97 -39.37
N THR A 71 -8.52 -2.26 -39.51
CA THR A 71 -8.29 -1.18 -40.47
C THR A 71 -7.25 -1.63 -41.50
N ASP A 72 -6.93 -0.77 -42.48
CA ASP A 72 -5.86 -1.08 -43.45
C ASP A 72 -4.47 -1.15 -42.78
N GLU A 73 -4.27 -0.37 -41.71
CA GLU A 73 -2.94 -0.17 -41.07
C GLU A 73 -2.81 -0.91 -39.73
N GLY A 74 -3.91 -1.34 -39.11
CA GLY A 74 -3.90 -1.97 -37.78
C GLY A 74 -5.26 -2.40 -37.25
N VAL A 75 -5.44 -2.30 -35.94
CA VAL A 75 -6.73 -2.47 -35.26
C VAL A 75 -7.10 -1.17 -34.58
N ARG A 76 -8.33 -0.70 -34.82
CA ARG A 76 -8.92 0.41 -34.08
C ARG A 76 -9.67 -0.13 -32.88
N LEU A 77 -9.30 0.34 -31.69
CA LEU A 77 -10.04 0.14 -30.45
C LEU A 77 -10.88 1.39 -30.16
N VAL A 78 -12.16 1.21 -29.89
CA VAL A 78 -13.12 2.29 -29.58
C VAL A 78 -13.82 1.97 -28.27
N GLY A 79 -13.80 2.92 -27.33
CA GLY A 79 -14.55 2.85 -26.07
C GLY A 79 -15.63 3.92 -26.03
N ARG A 80 -16.84 3.54 -25.61
CA ARG A 80 -17.99 4.45 -25.44
C ARG A 80 -18.18 4.78 -23.97
N PHE A 81 -17.67 5.93 -23.53
CA PHE A 81 -17.66 6.33 -22.12
C PHE A 81 -18.85 7.21 -21.72
N GLU A 82 -19.78 7.51 -22.64
CA GLU A 82 -20.90 8.42 -22.43
C GLU A 82 -21.79 8.02 -21.24
N ASP A 83 -21.90 6.72 -20.96
CA ASP A 83 -22.74 6.18 -19.89
C ASP A 83 -22.03 6.08 -18.53
N VAL A 84 -20.72 6.38 -18.45
CA VAL A 84 -19.92 6.27 -17.23
C VAL A 84 -20.07 7.52 -16.35
N ARG A 85 -21.06 7.50 -15.46
CA ARG A 85 -21.42 8.65 -14.62
C ARG A 85 -20.33 9.13 -13.65
N LYS A 86 -19.46 8.22 -13.19
CA LYS A 86 -18.44 8.53 -12.16
C LYS A 86 -17.27 9.34 -12.67
N MET A 87 -17.10 9.45 -14.00
CA MET A 87 -16.07 10.31 -14.57
C MET A 87 -16.23 11.77 -14.13
N ASP A 88 -17.47 12.24 -13.98
CA ASP A 88 -17.76 13.62 -13.58
C ASP A 88 -17.34 13.94 -12.13
N THR A 89 -16.96 12.92 -11.35
CA THR A 89 -16.63 13.04 -9.91
C THR A 89 -15.15 12.82 -9.60
N ILE A 90 -14.37 12.42 -10.60
CA ILE A 90 -12.93 12.16 -10.47
C ILE A 90 -12.19 13.34 -11.12
N PRO A 91 -11.01 13.74 -10.62
CA PRO A 91 -10.17 14.74 -11.29
C PRO A 91 -9.94 14.41 -12.78
N SER A 92 -10.04 15.43 -13.65
CA SER A 92 -9.99 15.26 -15.11
C SER A 92 -8.63 14.77 -15.65
N ASP A 93 -7.61 14.78 -14.81
CA ASP A 93 -6.25 14.32 -15.06
C ASP A 93 -6.00 12.89 -14.54
N GLU A 94 -6.97 12.26 -13.88
CA GLU A 94 -6.87 10.89 -13.37
C GLU A 94 -7.62 9.90 -14.29
N PRO A 95 -6.92 9.18 -15.18
CA PRO A 95 -7.55 8.21 -16.08
C PRO A 95 -7.93 6.93 -15.30
N SER A 96 -9.17 6.87 -14.81
CA SER A 96 -9.64 5.71 -14.01
C SER A 96 -10.48 4.68 -14.76
N PHE A 97 -11.04 5.00 -15.94
CA PHE A 97 -11.89 4.07 -16.70
C PHE A 97 -11.31 3.80 -18.09
N TRP A 98 -11.37 2.54 -18.54
CA TRP A 98 -10.76 2.14 -19.81
C TRP A 98 -11.51 1.02 -20.54
N VAL A 99 -11.15 0.81 -21.81
CA VAL A 99 -11.46 -0.43 -22.54
C VAL A 99 -10.17 -1.16 -22.92
N PRO A 100 -10.11 -2.50 -22.77
CA PRO A 100 -8.90 -3.28 -23.04
C PRO A 100 -8.90 -3.94 -24.42
N LEU A 101 -7.70 -4.23 -24.92
CA LEU A 101 -7.41 -5.15 -26.02
C LEU A 101 -6.12 -5.92 -25.66
N GLY A 102 -6.21 -7.23 -25.40
CA GLY A 102 -5.06 -7.98 -24.90
C GLY A 102 -5.03 -9.46 -25.26
N SER A 103 -3.86 -10.07 -25.00
CA SER A 103 -3.60 -11.49 -25.22
C SER A 103 -4.26 -12.40 -24.18
N LEU A 104 -4.95 -11.85 -23.17
CA LEU A 104 -5.52 -12.64 -22.08
C LEU A 104 -6.49 -13.71 -22.61
N GLY A 105 -6.19 -14.97 -22.30
CA GLY A 105 -6.95 -16.14 -22.76
C GLY A 105 -6.72 -16.53 -24.22
N TRP A 106 -5.79 -15.88 -24.92
CA TRP A 106 -5.35 -16.25 -26.25
C TRP A 106 -4.15 -17.20 -26.18
N SER A 107 -4.16 -18.26 -27.00
CA SER A 107 -3.08 -19.23 -27.07
C SER A 107 -2.32 -19.03 -28.37
N ASP A 108 -1.06 -18.63 -28.26
CA ASP A 108 -0.14 -18.39 -29.37
C ASP A 108 1.26 -18.90 -28.98
N SER A 109 1.98 -19.52 -29.91
CA SER A 109 3.32 -20.06 -29.65
C SER A 109 4.38 -19.01 -29.30
N ARG A 110 4.11 -17.73 -29.56
CA ARG A 110 4.96 -16.59 -29.19
C ARG A 110 4.82 -16.20 -27.71
N LEU A 111 3.82 -16.73 -26.99
CA LEU A 111 3.60 -16.49 -25.55
C LEU A 111 3.94 -17.75 -24.73
N PRO A 112 4.57 -17.62 -23.55
CA PRO A 112 5.08 -16.38 -22.94
C PRO A 112 6.31 -15.83 -23.68
N ILE A 113 6.56 -14.52 -23.56
CA ILE A 113 7.67 -13.82 -24.23
C ILE A 113 8.93 -13.92 -23.38
N ASP A 114 10.00 -14.46 -23.94
CA ASP A 114 11.33 -14.49 -23.31
C ASP A 114 12.02 -13.12 -23.43
N THR A 115 12.03 -12.36 -22.34
CA THR A 115 12.64 -11.03 -22.27
C THR A 115 14.16 -11.09 -22.17
N THR A 116 14.75 -12.24 -21.84
CA THR A 116 16.21 -12.41 -21.85
C THR A 116 16.75 -12.41 -23.29
N ARG A 117 15.94 -12.90 -24.23
CA ARG A 117 16.22 -12.86 -25.67
C ARG A 117 15.69 -11.60 -26.35
N LEU A 118 14.47 -11.19 -26.02
CA LEU A 118 13.75 -10.08 -26.67
C LEU A 118 13.36 -8.99 -25.65
N PRO A 119 14.36 -8.26 -25.09
CA PRO A 119 14.14 -7.35 -23.97
C PRO A 119 13.50 -6.01 -24.33
N VAL A 120 13.46 -5.63 -25.61
CA VAL A 120 12.88 -4.34 -26.03
C VAL A 120 11.49 -4.56 -26.59
N ALA A 121 10.50 -3.92 -25.99
CA ALA A 121 9.14 -3.91 -26.49
C ALA A 121 8.86 -2.62 -27.26
N GLU A 122 8.11 -2.75 -28.35
CA GLU A 122 7.74 -1.67 -29.25
C GLU A 122 6.24 -1.67 -29.50
N ILE A 123 5.59 -0.52 -29.34
CA ILE A 123 4.18 -0.33 -29.67
C ILE A 123 4.05 0.76 -30.72
N THR A 124 3.45 0.42 -31.86
CA THR A 124 3.14 1.36 -32.93
C THR A 124 1.65 1.71 -32.91
N TYR A 125 1.30 2.96 -32.64
CA TYR A 125 -0.08 3.42 -32.45
C TYR A 125 -0.30 4.88 -32.88
N ARG A 126 -1.57 5.31 -32.94
CA ARG A 126 -2.01 6.71 -32.98
C ARG A 126 -3.35 6.90 -32.28
N CYS A 127 -3.53 8.02 -31.59
CA CYS A 127 -4.82 8.46 -31.07
C CYS A 127 -5.68 8.99 -32.22
N THR A 128 -6.90 8.46 -32.39
CA THR A 128 -7.82 8.94 -33.43
C THR A 128 -8.95 9.81 -32.89
N SER A 129 -8.92 10.11 -31.60
CA SER A 129 -9.80 11.06 -30.93
C SER A 129 -9.00 11.93 -29.95
N GLU A 130 -9.58 13.07 -29.56
CA GLU A 130 -8.88 14.09 -28.80
C GLU A 130 -8.52 13.61 -27.39
N ASN A 131 -9.45 13.00 -26.64
CA ASN A 131 -9.22 12.62 -25.23
C ASN A 131 -8.81 11.15 -25.05
N ALA A 132 -8.26 10.52 -26.09
CA ALA A 132 -7.74 9.16 -25.99
C ALA A 132 -6.47 9.15 -25.13
N HIS A 133 -6.49 8.41 -24.02
CA HIS A 133 -5.32 8.16 -23.16
C HIS A 133 -4.92 6.68 -23.26
N PRO A 134 -4.11 6.31 -24.28
CA PRO A 134 -3.66 4.93 -24.40
C PRO A 134 -2.63 4.61 -23.32
N SER A 135 -2.63 3.36 -22.88
CA SER A 135 -1.66 2.77 -21.99
C SER A 135 -1.40 1.33 -22.41
N TRP A 136 -0.33 0.76 -21.90
CA TRP A 136 -0.04 -0.65 -22.07
C TRP A 136 0.26 -1.30 -20.72
N VAL A 137 -0.06 -2.57 -20.66
CA VAL A 137 0.00 -3.40 -19.47
C VAL A 137 0.62 -4.71 -19.87
N TRP A 138 1.49 -5.23 -19.03
CA TRP A 138 2.02 -6.57 -19.19
C TRP A 138 2.16 -7.25 -17.83
N THR A 139 2.01 -8.56 -17.83
CA THR A 139 2.06 -9.39 -16.61
C THR A 139 3.22 -10.37 -16.68
N TYR A 140 3.69 -10.78 -15.52
CA TYR A 140 4.72 -11.81 -15.34
C TYR A 140 4.46 -12.52 -14.00
N PRO A 141 5.11 -13.67 -13.75
CA PRO A 141 4.96 -14.36 -12.48
C PRO A 141 5.32 -13.44 -11.30
N GLY A 142 4.33 -13.08 -10.49
CA GLY A 142 4.52 -12.24 -9.30
C GLY A 142 4.35 -10.74 -9.52
N GLY A 143 3.91 -10.27 -10.69
CA GLY A 143 3.65 -8.84 -10.87
C GLY A 143 3.02 -8.40 -12.18
N ILE A 144 2.80 -7.10 -12.25
CA ILE A 144 2.22 -6.36 -13.38
C ILE A 144 3.06 -5.09 -13.58
N HIS A 145 3.05 -4.59 -14.80
CA HIS A 145 3.46 -3.24 -15.13
C HIS A 145 2.35 -2.53 -15.89
N ILE A 146 2.20 -1.24 -15.62
CA ILE A 146 1.29 -0.35 -16.34
C ILE A 146 2.07 0.93 -16.62
N ASP A 147 2.06 1.36 -17.88
CA ASP A 147 2.63 2.65 -18.26
C ASP A 147 1.76 3.35 -19.31
N ALA A 148 1.79 4.68 -19.29
CA ALA A 148 1.01 5.51 -20.20
C ALA A 148 1.74 5.65 -21.54
N LEU A 149 0.98 5.57 -22.63
CA LEU A 149 1.49 5.81 -23.96
C LEU A 149 1.25 7.30 -24.34
N PRO A 150 2.31 8.10 -24.59
CA PRO A 150 2.19 9.49 -25.03
C PRO A 150 1.15 9.75 -26.12
N ARG A 151 0.17 10.62 -25.83
CA ARG A 151 -0.86 11.01 -26.81
C ARG A 151 -0.23 11.52 -28.11
N SER A 152 -0.63 10.93 -29.24
CA SER A 152 -0.13 11.33 -30.56
C SER A 152 -1.19 11.10 -31.63
N PRO A 153 -1.60 12.14 -32.40
CA PRO A 153 -2.48 11.94 -33.56
C PRO A 153 -1.75 11.30 -34.76
N GLN A 154 -0.41 11.36 -34.76
CA GLN A 154 0.46 10.76 -35.78
C GLN A 154 0.87 9.34 -35.37
N TRP A 155 1.20 8.52 -36.37
CA TRP A 155 1.79 7.20 -36.12
C TRP A 155 3.10 7.32 -35.34
N LYS A 156 3.11 6.71 -34.16
CA LYS A 156 4.23 6.72 -33.22
C LYS A 156 4.59 5.30 -32.81
N THR A 157 5.88 5.00 -32.82
CA THR A 157 6.46 3.79 -32.24
C THR A 157 7.22 4.18 -30.98
N LEU A 158 6.86 3.57 -29.85
CA LEU A 158 7.58 3.71 -28.58
C LEU A 158 8.36 2.44 -28.30
N ALA A 159 9.66 2.55 -28.03
CA ALA A 159 10.53 1.45 -27.61
C ALA A 159 10.90 1.57 -26.13
N MET A 160 10.72 0.50 -25.36
CA MET A 160 11.07 0.43 -23.94
C MET A 160 11.84 -0.86 -23.63
N LEU A 161 12.83 -0.77 -22.74
CA LEU A 161 13.47 -1.94 -22.15
C LEU A 161 12.59 -2.51 -21.04
N ILE A 162 12.28 -3.80 -21.12
CA ILE A 162 11.45 -4.49 -20.12
C ILE A 162 12.27 -4.98 -18.92
N PRO A 163 13.33 -5.80 -19.09
CA PRO A 163 14.01 -6.37 -17.93
C PRO A 163 15.07 -5.43 -17.35
N HIS A 164 15.09 -5.31 -16.02
CA HIS A 164 16.14 -4.64 -15.24
C HIS A 164 16.89 -5.70 -14.44
N GLY A 165 18.22 -5.77 -14.59
CA GLY A 165 19.02 -6.82 -13.95
C GLY A 165 18.64 -8.24 -14.37
N GLY A 166 18.05 -8.42 -15.56
CA GLY A 166 17.53 -9.70 -16.05
C GLY A 166 16.16 -10.11 -15.50
N PHE A 167 15.45 -9.21 -14.83
CA PHE A 167 14.11 -9.45 -14.30
C PHE A 167 13.07 -8.45 -14.86
N PRO A 168 11.84 -8.89 -15.22
CA PRO A 168 11.40 -10.28 -15.27
C PRO A 168 12.05 -11.00 -16.47
N ALA A 169 12.17 -12.33 -16.41
CA ALA A 169 12.73 -13.13 -17.50
C ALA A 169 11.69 -13.54 -18.57
N VAL A 170 10.40 -13.47 -18.22
CA VAL A 170 9.29 -13.80 -19.12
C VAL A 170 8.12 -12.85 -18.91
N LEU A 171 7.38 -12.57 -19.99
CA LEU A 171 6.05 -11.93 -19.93
C LEU A 171 4.97 -12.95 -20.28
N GLU A 172 3.93 -13.01 -19.46
CA GLU A 172 2.81 -13.94 -19.66
C GLU A 172 1.74 -13.35 -20.57
N GLN A 173 1.43 -12.06 -20.39
CA GLN A 173 0.35 -11.38 -21.10
C GLN A 173 0.73 -9.95 -21.46
N VAL A 174 0.12 -9.44 -22.54
CA VAL A 174 0.20 -8.05 -22.99
C VAL A 174 -1.20 -7.52 -23.26
N ILE A 175 -1.52 -6.34 -22.74
CA ILE A 175 -2.83 -5.71 -22.82
C ILE A 175 -2.63 -4.22 -23.14
N LEU A 176 -3.34 -3.72 -24.14
CA LEU A 176 -3.42 -2.31 -24.46
C LEU A 176 -4.73 -1.77 -23.89
N ARG A 177 -4.64 -0.69 -23.12
CA ARG A 177 -5.80 -0.03 -22.49
C ARG A 177 -6.03 1.32 -23.15
N LEU A 178 -7.28 1.64 -23.46
CA LEU A 178 -7.69 2.99 -23.85
C LEU A 178 -8.48 3.61 -22.71
N TYR A 179 -7.91 4.61 -22.05
CA TYR A 179 -8.57 5.38 -21.02
C TYR A 179 -9.30 6.59 -21.60
N SER A 180 -10.33 7.04 -20.88
CA SER A 180 -10.93 8.37 -21.05
C SER A 180 -11.11 9.02 -19.68
N THR A 181 -10.91 10.34 -19.63
CA THR A 181 -11.21 11.18 -18.47
C THR A 181 -12.50 11.99 -18.66
N THR A 182 -13.18 11.82 -19.80
CA THR A 182 -14.41 12.54 -20.14
C THR A 182 -15.46 11.60 -20.74
N ARG A 183 -16.73 12.01 -20.69
CA ARG A 183 -17.88 11.23 -21.15
C ARG A 183 -18.06 11.33 -22.67
N THR A 184 -17.12 10.79 -23.40
CA THR A 184 -17.02 10.84 -24.87
C THR A 184 -16.71 9.46 -25.43
N THR A 185 -16.96 9.25 -26.72
CA THR A 185 -16.41 8.10 -27.44
C THR A 185 -14.95 8.40 -27.76
N GLU A 186 -14.04 7.58 -27.24
CA GLU A 186 -12.61 7.69 -27.51
C GLU A 186 -12.14 6.50 -28.35
N SER A 187 -11.06 6.71 -29.12
CA SER A 187 -10.51 5.70 -30.00
C SER A 187 -9.03 5.90 -30.27
N PHE A 188 -8.32 4.79 -30.43
CA PHE A 188 -6.96 4.79 -30.93
C PHE A 188 -6.73 3.56 -31.82
N GLU A 189 -5.74 3.67 -32.69
CA GLU A 189 -5.39 2.66 -33.68
C GLU A 189 -4.01 2.10 -33.39
N ILE A 190 -3.87 0.79 -33.50
CA ILE A 190 -2.65 0.04 -33.14
C ILE A 190 -2.22 -0.75 -34.37
N ALA A 191 -1.04 -0.45 -34.90
CA ALA A 191 -0.49 -1.18 -36.05
C ALA A 191 0.17 -2.49 -35.62
N SER A 192 0.98 -2.45 -34.56
CA SER A 192 1.78 -3.59 -34.13
C SER A 192 2.22 -3.50 -32.68
N VAL A 193 2.40 -4.66 -32.06
CA VAL A 193 3.18 -4.84 -30.82
C VAL A 193 4.35 -5.77 -31.13
N ARG A 194 5.58 -5.30 -30.98
CA ARG A 194 6.80 -6.05 -31.35
C ARG A 194 7.73 -6.19 -30.14
N PHE A 195 8.37 -7.34 -30.00
CA PHE A 195 9.43 -7.57 -29.00
C PHE A 195 10.69 -7.97 -29.75
N ARG A 196 11.82 -7.30 -29.47
CA ARG A 196 13.07 -7.47 -30.22
C ARG A 196 14.31 -7.52 -29.34
N ALA A 197 15.38 -8.03 -29.92
CA ALA A 197 16.71 -7.94 -29.37
C ALA A 197 17.20 -6.48 -29.31
N LEU A 198 18.15 -6.21 -28.40
CA LEU A 198 18.89 -4.94 -28.37
C LEU A 198 19.78 -4.84 -29.62
N SER A 199 19.80 -3.66 -30.24
CA SER A 199 20.81 -3.26 -31.20
C SER A 199 22.19 -3.18 -30.55
N LYS A 200 23.26 -3.20 -31.36
CA LYS A 200 24.64 -3.06 -30.86
C LYS A 200 24.86 -1.76 -30.08
N ALA A 201 24.19 -0.68 -30.48
CA ALA A 201 24.28 0.62 -29.81
C ALA A 201 23.60 0.57 -28.42
N GLU A 202 22.39 0.03 -28.34
CA GLU A 202 21.67 -0.19 -27.08
C GLU A 202 22.44 -1.13 -26.15
N GLN A 203 22.95 -2.25 -26.64
CA GLN A 203 23.77 -3.18 -25.83
C GLN A 203 25.00 -2.48 -25.24
N LYS A 204 25.70 -1.67 -26.04
CA LYS A 204 26.87 -0.93 -25.58
C LYS A 204 26.51 0.13 -24.54
N ALA A 205 25.44 0.89 -24.77
CA ALA A 205 24.97 1.91 -23.83
C ALA A 205 24.51 1.29 -22.51
N TYR A 206 23.67 0.25 -22.59
CA TYR A 206 23.19 -0.50 -21.44
C TYR A 206 24.33 -1.07 -20.62
N LYS A 207 25.28 -1.78 -21.26
CA LYS A 207 26.44 -2.36 -20.57
C LYS A 207 27.29 -1.28 -19.89
N LYS A 208 27.53 -0.16 -20.56
CA LYS A 208 28.30 0.95 -19.99
C LYS A 208 27.60 1.53 -18.76
N ASP A 209 26.29 1.73 -18.82
CA ASP A 209 25.54 2.26 -17.68
C ASP A 209 25.51 1.26 -16.51
N GLN A 210 25.30 -0.03 -16.78
CA GLN A 210 25.38 -1.09 -15.77
C GLN A 210 26.76 -1.21 -15.14
N GLU A 211 27.85 -0.97 -15.89
CA GLU A 211 29.21 -0.91 -15.33
C GLU A 211 29.38 0.29 -14.38
N VAL A 212 28.75 1.44 -14.67
CA VAL A 212 28.74 2.62 -13.79
C VAL A 212 27.92 2.34 -12.53
N LEU A 213 26.69 1.83 -12.69
CA LEU A 213 25.80 1.49 -11.58
C LEU A 213 26.38 0.39 -10.69
N GLY A 214 27.01 -0.63 -11.28
CA GLY A 214 27.66 -1.71 -10.54
C GLY A 214 28.96 -1.31 -9.84
N ALA A 215 29.55 -0.18 -10.22
CA ALA A 215 30.68 0.43 -9.51
C ALA A 215 30.23 1.31 -8.34
N GLU A 216 28.94 1.65 -8.23
CA GLU A 216 28.41 2.32 -7.06
C GLU A 216 28.50 1.42 -5.82
N ALA A 217 28.67 2.04 -4.65
CA ALA A 217 28.71 1.30 -3.40
C ALA A 217 27.37 0.61 -3.14
N THR A 218 27.40 -0.57 -2.53
CA THR A 218 26.21 -1.22 -2.00
C THR A 218 25.41 -0.25 -1.12
N PRO A 219 24.08 -0.38 -1.04
CA PRO A 219 23.25 0.47 -0.20
C PRO A 219 23.85 0.64 1.19
N LYS A 220 23.93 1.89 1.66
CA LYS A 220 24.50 2.22 2.96
C LYS A 220 23.70 1.51 4.06
N HIS A 221 24.40 1.06 5.09
CA HIS A 221 23.77 0.47 6.26
C HIS A 221 23.35 1.56 7.26
N TYR A 222 22.10 1.46 7.75
CA TYR A 222 21.48 2.38 8.69
C TYR A 222 20.99 1.62 9.93
N PRO A 223 21.51 1.90 11.14
CA PRO A 223 21.14 1.17 12.36
C PRO A 223 19.65 1.21 12.73
N VAL A 224 18.95 2.29 12.35
CA VAL A 224 17.49 2.40 12.59
C VAL A 224 16.72 1.28 11.89
N LEU A 225 17.18 0.83 10.71
CA LEU A 225 16.56 -0.25 9.95
C LEU A 225 16.87 -1.65 10.51
N ASP A 226 17.76 -1.80 11.49
CA ASP A 226 17.95 -3.09 12.17
C ASP A 226 17.04 -3.27 13.37
N SER A 227 16.53 -2.16 13.90
CA SER A 227 15.81 -2.10 15.17
C SER A 227 14.37 -1.66 15.04
N PHE A 228 13.98 -1.09 13.91
CA PHE A 228 12.64 -0.54 13.69
C PHE A 228 11.94 -1.21 12.50
N LEU A 229 10.74 -1.74 12.76
CA LEU A 229 9.86 -2.34 11.75
C LEU A 229 8.68 -1.39 11.51
N PRO A 230 8.59 -0.70 10.35
CA PRO A 230 7.49 0.21 10.11
C PRO A 230 6.16 -0.54 9.93
N LEU A 231 5.21 -0.23 10.80
CA LEU A 231 3.82 -0.66 10.76
C LEU A 231 2.97 0.60 10.73
N GLY A 232 2.62 1.07 9.54
CA GLY A 232 2.18 2.43 9.36
C GLY A 232 0.93 2.61 8.52
N VAL A 233 0.57 3.88 8.40
CA VAL A 233 -0.50 4.38 7.55
C VAL A 233 0.03 5.51 6.67
N CYS A 234 -0.61 5.70 5.52
CA CYS A 234 -0.29 6.80 4.61
C CYS A 234 -1.24 7.97 4.84
N LEU A 235 -0.70 9.19 4.82
CA LEU A 235 -1.43 10.45 4.93
C LEU A 235 -0.98 11.38 3.80
N ASN A 236 -1.88 12.26 3.38
CA ASN A 236 -1.58 13.34 2.46
C ASN A 236 -1.73 14.67 3.18
N MET A 237 -0.67 15.49 3.20
CA MET A 237 -0.66 16.74 3.97
C MET A 237 -1.71 17.75 3.52
N ASP A 238 -1.99 17.84 2.22
CA ASP A 238 -3.02 18.74 1.72
C ASP A 238 -4.41 18.29 2.20
N THR A 239 -4.62 16.97 2.26
CA THR A 239 -5.85 16.38 2.83
C THR A 239 -5.94 16.60 4.34
N VAL A 240 -4.83 16.50 5.07
CA VAL A 240 -4.75 16.85 6.50
C VAL A 240 -5.23 18.29 6.72
N ARG A 241 -4.68 19.26 5.96
CA ARG A 241 -5.05 20.69 6.08
C ARG A 241 -6.53 20.91 5.78
N ARG A 242 -7.02 20.38 4.66
CA ARG A 242 -8.43 20.51 4.27
C ARG A 242 -9.36 19.89 5.30
N ASN A 243 -9.03 18.72 5.85
CA ASN A 243 -9.84 18.07 6.88
C ASN A 243 -9.81 18.84 8.22
N ALA A 244 -8.66 19.41 8.61
CA ALA A 244 -8.59 20.29 9.79
C ALA A 244 -9.48 21.53 9.62
N GLU A 245 -9.42 22.19 8.46
CA GLU A 245 -10.29 23.32 8.11
C GLU A 245 -11.77 22.92 8.07
N LEU A 246 -12.08 21.79 7.45
CA LEU A 246 -13.42 21.23 7.35
C LEU A 246 -13.99 20.95 8.74
N LEU A 247 -13.18 20.42 9.67
CA LEU A 247 -13.56 20.16 11.06
C LEU A 247 -13.46 21.41 11.96
N SER A 248 -12.98 22.54 11.43
CA SER A 248 -12.81 23.81 12.15
C SER A 248 -11.94 23.68 13.41
N ILE A 249 -10.87 22.90 13.30
CA ILE A 249 -9.85 22.73 14.34
C ILE A 249 -8.47 23.16 13.84
N SER A 250 -7.56 23.42 14.76
CA SER A 250 -6.17 23.69 14.40
C SER A 250 -5.47 22.43 13.87
N LEU A 251 -4.40 22.63 13.09
CA LEU A 251 -3.55 21.53 12.63
C LEU A 251 -2.91 20.76 13.81
N SER A 252 -2.59 21.46 14.90
CA SER A 252 -2.12 20.87 16.15
C SER A 252 -3.13 19.89 16.76
N GLU A 253 -4.40 20.32 16.89
CA GLU A 253 -5.48 19.48 17.39
C GLU A 253 -5.71 18.28 16.47
N TYR A 254 -5.61 18.48 15.15
CA TYR A 254 -5.69 17.39 14.18
C TYR A 254 -4.57 16.36 14.36
N TRP A 255 -3.32 16.81 14.53
CA TRP A 255 -2.19 15.92 14.77
C TRP A 255 -2.29 15.17 16.09
N SER A 256 -2.73 15.85 17.15
CA SER A 256 -2.97 15.21 18.44
C SER A 256 -4.00 14.09 18.34
N LEU A 257 -5.13 14.34 17.68
CA LEU A 257 -6.18 13.31 17.47
C LEU A 257 -5.68 12.17 16.57
N THR A 258 -4.91 12.49 15.54
CA THR A 258 -4.37 11.50 14.59
C THR A 258 -3.34 10.59 15.23
N LEU A 259 -2.38 11.15 15.99
CA LEU A 259 -1.34 10.36 16.64
C LEU A 259 -1.88 9.54 17.80
N GLU A 260 -2.87 10.04 18.54
CA GLU A 260 -3.61 9.23 19.50
C GLU A 260 -4.24 8.02 18.82
N ASP A 261 -4.94 8.22 17.70
CA ASP A 261 -5.59 7.14 16.96
C ASP A 261 -4.59 6.11 16.42
N VAL A 262 -3.50 6.57 15.80
CA VAL A 262 -2.41 5.72 15.27
C VAL A 262 -1.79 4.85 16.36
N VAL A 263 -1.46 5.43 17.52
CA VAL A 263 -0.84 4.70 18.62
C VAL A 263 -1.80 3.73 19.29
N THR A 264 -3.06 4.14 19.46
CA THR A 264 -4.10 3.28 20.07
C THR A 264 -4.52 2.11 19.18
N HIS A 265 -4.11 2.09 17.91
CA HIS A 265 -4.27 0.96 16.98
C HIS A 265 -2.93 0.26 16.67
N HIS A 266 -1.92 0.45 17.52
CA HIS A 266 -0.60 -0.17 17.46
C HIS A 266 0.23 0.13 16.19
N HIS A 267 -0.16 1.12 15.40
CA HIS A 267 0.69 1.64 14.33
C HIS A 267 1.82 2.48 14.94
N ASN A 268 2.99 2.43 14.31
CA ASN A 268 4.20 3.07 14.81
C ASN A 268 4.84 4.01 13.79
N THR A 269 4.28 4.16 12.59
CA THR A 269 4.86 4.95 11.51
C THR A 269 3.80 5.71 10.71
N LEU A 270 4.10 6.95 10.33
CA LEU A 270 3.32 7.73 9.37
C LEU A 270 4.14 7.94 8.09
N LEU A 271 3.59 7.57 6.95
CA LEU A 271 4.11 7.97 5.64
C LEU A 271 3.31 9.18 5.17
N ILE A 272 3.96 10.33 4.99
CA ILE A 272 3.29 11.61 4.73
C ILE A 272 3.68 12.16 3.36
N GLU A 273 2.68 12.36 2.51
CA GLU A 273 2.78 12.89 1.14
C GLU A 273 2.47 14.39 1.06
N SER A 274 2.83 15.01 -0.07
CA SER A 274 2.51 16.40 -0.42
C SER A 274 3.00 17.44 0.60
N ILE A 275 4.18 17.21 1.15
CA ILE A 275 4.68 18.00 2.29
C ILE A 275 5.47 19.27 1.88
N ALA A 276 5.51 19.60 0.58
CA ALA A 276 6.23 20.77 0.07
C ALA A 276 5.69 22.10 0.63
N GLY A 277 4.40 22.15 1.00
CA GLY A 277 3.75 23.33 1.58
C GLY A 277 3.82 23.44 3.11
N VAL A 278 4.58 22.58 3.80
CA VAL A 278 4.64 22.57 5.27
C VAL A 278 5.69 23.56 5.78
N THR A 279 5.28 24.46 6.68
CA THR A 279 6.20 25.43 7.28
C THR A 279 7.13 24.76 8.31
N PRO A 280 8.32 25.34 8.59
CA PRO A 280 9.21 24.81 9.62
C PRO A 280 8.62 24.76 11.04
N HIS A 281 7.56 25.54 11.32
CA HIS A 281 6.86 25.49 12.59
C HIS A 281 5.96 24.26 12.68
N GLU A 282 5.11 24.04 11.66
CA GLU A 282 4.23 22.88 11.56
C GLU A 282 5.03 21.57 11.57
N TRP A 283 6.21 21.56 10.94
CA TRP A 283 7.12 20.42 10.99
C TRP A 283 7.61 20.10 12.38
N ARG A 284 8.11 21.11 13.11
CA ARG A 284 8.61 20.91 14.48
C ARG A 284 7.50 20.42 15.39
N GLU A 285 6.29 20.93 15.22
CA GLU A 285 5.13 20.48 15.99
C GLU A 285 4.82 19.01 15.73
N LEU A 286 4.70 18.59 14.47
CA LEU A 286 4.49 17.19 14.11
C LEU A 286 5.62 16.29 14.63
N MET A 287 6.88 16.70 14.48
CA MET A 287 8.03 15.94 14.98
C MET A 287 8.03 15.80 16.50
N ASN A 288 7.66 16.86 17.23
CA ASN A 288 7.55 16.81 18.68
C ASN A 288 6.49 15.79 19.13
N TYR A 289 5.32 15.78 18.50
CA TYR A 289 4.30 14.77 18.80
C TYR A 289 4.76 13.37 18.41
N ALA A 290 5.37 13.21 17.23
CA ALA A 290 5.88 11.91 16.77
C ALA A 290 6.95 11.35 17.73
N GLU A 291 7.90 12.18 18.16
CA GLU A 291 8.92 11.81 19.15
C GLU A 291 8.30 11.47 20.51
N GLN A 292 7.38 12.30 21.01
CA GLN A 292 6.67 12.07 22.27
C GLN A 292 5.99 10.70 22.32
N PHE A 293 5.44 10.25 21.19
CA PHE A 293 4.72 8.99 21.11
C PHE A 293 5.52 7.84 20.50
N GLY A 294 6.82 8.03 20.22
CA GLY A 294 7.66 7.02 19.58
C GLY A 294 7.14 6.59 18.20
N VAL A 295 6.44 7.48 17.49
CA VAL A 295 5.98 7.29 16.12
C VAL A 295 7.07 7.81 15.18
N LYS A 296 7.37 7.04 14.13
CA LYS A 296 8.34 7.45 13.13
C LYS A 296 7.68 8.05 11.89
N LEU A 297 8.42 8.90 11.17
CA LEU A 297 7.95 9.59 9.98
C LEU A 297 8.73 9.13 8.74
N VAL A 298 8.00 8.74 7.70
CA VAL A 298 8.50 8.59 6.33
C VAL A 298 8.00 9.78 5.54
N LEU A 299 8.92 10.63 5.10
CA LEU A 299 8.58 11.92 4.53
C LEU A 299 8.72 11.87 3.01
N VAL A 300 7.60 12.01 2.29
CA VAL A 300 7.56 11.99 0.83
C VAL A 300 7.51 13.41 0.29
N TYR A 301 8.64 13.84 -0.27
CA TYR A 301 8.77 15.12 -0.97
C TYR A 301 8.74 14.85 -2.47
N ASP A 302 8.10 15.71 -3.25
CA ASP A 302 8.33 15.73 -4.70
C ASP A 302 9.53 16.62 -4.98
N PHE A 303 10.74 16.05 -4.88
CA PHE A 303 11.98 16.80 -5.10
C PHE A 303 12.01 17.36 -6.54
N PRO A 304 12.66 18.53 -6.75
CA PRO A 304 12.89 19.06 -8.08
C PRO A 304 13.99 18.24 -8.79
N LEU A 305 13.63 17.08 -9.33
CA LEU A 305 14.53 16.09 -9.95
C LEU A 305 15.10 16.54 -11.32
N GLY A 306 15.33 17.83 -11.53
CA GLY A 306 15.90 18.38 -12.76
C GLY A 306 17.43 18.42 -12.75
N ASP A 307 18.00 18.95 -13.84
CA ASP A 307 19.45 19.21 -13.94
C ASP A 307 19.90 20.47 -13.18
N ASP A 308 18.97 21.22 -12.57
CA ASP A 308 19.29 22.41 -11.78
C ASP A 308 19.79 22.03 -10.38
N VAL A 309 21.10 21.96 -10.25
CA VAL A 309 21.80 21.63 -9.01
C VAL A 309 21.53 22.67 -7.92
N LEU A 310 21.27 23.94 -8.25
CA LEU A 310 21.01 24.97 -7.24
C LEU A 310 19.65 24.77 -6.58
N LEU A 311 18.61 24.46 -7.37
CA LEU A 311 17.29 24.11 -6.84
C LEU A 311 17.33 22.86 -5.97
N LEU A 312 18.09 21.85 -6.40
CA LEU A 312 18.25 20.62 -5.63
C LEU A 312 18.99 20.88 -4.30
N GLN A 313 20.05 21.70 -4.33
CA GLN A 313 20.79 22.06 -3.12
C GLN A 313 19.95 22.91 -2.16
N ASP A 314 19.15 23.85 -2.69
CA ASP A 314 18.23 24.67 -1.89
C ASP A 314 17.16 23.80 -1.21
N ALA A 315 16.59 22.83 -1.93
CA ALA A 315 15.66 21.86 -1.36
C ALA A 315 16.31 21.04 -0.23
N VAL A 316 17.55 20.58 -0.41
CA VAL A 316 18.29 19.86 0.64
C VAL A 316 18.54 20.77 1.86
N ASP A 317 18.92 22.03 1.64
CA ASP A 317 19.27 22.96 2.70
C ASP A 317 18.07 23.42 3.52
N THR A 318 16.90 23.52 2.89
CA THR A 318 15.66 24.00 3.50
C THR A 318 14.79 22.87 4.07
N LEU A 319 14.79 21.70 3.44
CA LEU A 319 13.85 20.60 3.78
C LEU A 319 14.51 19.43 4.51
N ILE A 320 15.81 19.20 4.32
CA ILE A 320 16.51 18.03 4.89
C ILE A 320 17.40 18.43 6.06
N LYS A 321 18.38 19.30 5.82
CA LYS A 321 19.38 19.69 6.82
C LYS A 321 18.79 20.15 8.17
N PRO A 322 17.68 20.92 8.22
CA PRO A 322 17.13 21.37 9.50
C PRO A 322 16.64 20.23 10.40
N PHE A 323 16.35 19.06 9.84
CA PHE A 323 15.73 17.94 10.54
C PHE A 323 16.59 16.67 10.56
N ALA A 324 17.80 16.70 10.00
CA ALA A 324 18.69 15.53 9.86
C ALA A 324 19.03 14.80 11.17
N ASN A 325 18.88 15.48 12.32
CA ASN A 325 19.13 14.89 13.65
C ASN A 325 17.84 14.54 14.40
N SER A 326 16.67 14.71 13.78
CA SER A 326 15.40 14.41 14.43
C SER A 326 15.24 12.90 14.63
N PRO A 327 15.06 12.42 15.87
CA PRO A 327 14.82 11.01 16.12
C PRO A 327 13.44 10.56 15.60
N ALA A 328 12.54 11.48 15.26
CA ALA A 328 11.23 11.14 14.71
C ALA A 328 11.30 10.64 13.26
N ILE A 329 12.35 10.96 12.50
CA ILE A 329 12.46 10.54 11.10
C ILE A 329 12.89 9.07 11.03
N LEU A 330 12.22 8.30 10.17
CA LEU A 330 12.67 6.95 9.77
C LEU A 330 13.41 7.02 8.44
N SER A 331 12.85 7.70 7.44
CA SER A 331 13.44 7.78 6.10
C SER A 331 12.86 8.93 5.28
N TRP A 332 13.62 9.35 4.27
CA TRP A 332 13.19 10.30 3.24
C TRP A 332 12.78 9.56 1.96
N MET A 333 11.71 9.98 1.32
CA MET A 333 11.32 9.56 -0.03
C MET A 333 11.29 10.78 -0.92
N LEU A 334 12.02 10.74 -2.04
CA LEU A 334 12.24 11.92 -2.90
C LEU A 334 11.20 12.10 -3.99
N ARG A 335 10.31 11.12 -4.13
CA ARG A 335 9.14 11.18 -5.01
C ARG A 335 8.20 10.04 -4.67
N ARG A 336 6.90 10.27 -4.83
CA ARG A 336 5.91 9.17 -4.85
C ARG A 336 6.01 8.44 -6.18
N GLU A 337 6.20 7.12 -6.15
CA GLU A 337 6.04 6.24 -7.32
C GLU A 337 6.82 6.72 -8.57
N PRO A 338 8.16 6.89 -8.51
CA PRO A 338 8.91 7.51 -9.60
C PRO A 338 8.87 6.68 -10.89
N PRO A 339 8.70 7.32 -12.06
CA PRO A 339 8.87 6.69 -13.36
C PRO A 339 10.35 6.40 -13.64
N GLU A 340 10.63 5.41 -14.48
CA GLU A 340 12.01 5.02 -14.84
C GLU A 340 12.83 6.16 -15.45
N ASP A 341 12.19 7.10 -16.14
CA ASP A 341 12.83 8.30 -16.71
C ASP A 341 13.56 9.13 -15.65
N ASP A 342 13.11 9.09 -14.38
CA ASP A 342 13.71 9.85 -13.28
C ASP A 342 14.84 9.11 -12.57
N PHE A 343 15.15 7.87 -12.94
CA PHE A 343 16.05 6.99 -12.19
C PHE A 343 17.42 7.64 -11.90
N GLN A 344 18.06 8.22 -12.93
CA GLN A 344 19.37 8.86 -12.79
C GLN A 344 19.32 10.12 -11.92
N HIS A 345 18.26 10.92 -12.03
CA HIS A 345 18.06 12.10 -11.20
C HIS A 345 17.79 11.74 -9.74
N MET A 346 17.04 10.65 -9.51
CA MET A 346 16.80 10.10 -8.18
C MET A 346 18.09 9.66 -7.49
N LEU A 347 19.01 8.98 -8.18
CA LEU A 347 20.30 8.58 -7.59
C LEU A 347 21.17 9.78 -7.22
N ARG A 348 21.21 10.82 -8.05
CA ARG A 348 21.93 12.07 -7.75
C ARG A 348 21.34 12.79 -6.54
N ALA A 349 20.02 12.94 -6.50
CA ALA A 349 19.32 13.58 -5.39
C ALA A 349 19.52 12.78 -4.08
N LYS A 350 19.43 11.45 -4.15
CA LYS A 350 19.72 10.53 -3.04
C LYS A 350 21.11 10.79 -2.46
N ALA A 351 22.15 10.84 -3.31
CA ALA A 351 23.52 11.07 -2.83
C ALA A 351 23.67 12.41 -2.07
N LEU A 352 22.97 13.46 -2.50
CA LEU A 352 22.98 14.75 -1.80
C LEU A 352 22.22 14.70 -0.47
N VAL A 353 21.07 14.03 -0.44
CA VAL A 353 20.26 13.85 0.77
C VAL A 353 21.00 13.02 1.81
N GLU A 354 21.57 11.87 1.44
CA GLU A 354 22.34 11.01 2.36
C GLU A 354 23.63 11.67 2.87
N LYS A 355 24.16 12.64 2.13
CA LYS A 355 25.27 13.48 2.59
C LYS A 355 24.81 14.53 3.61
N ALA A 356 23.63 15.11 3.40
CA ALA A 356 23.06 16.11 4.29
C ALA A 356 22.48 15.50 5.57
N ASP A 357 21.90 14.31 5.47
CA ASP A 357 21.38 13.51 6.56
C ASP A 357 22.03 12.11 6.53
N PRO A 358 23.14 11.92 7.25
CA PRO A 358 23.81 10.64 7.32
C PRO A 358 23.10 9.64 8.24
N ASN A 359 22.08 10.05 8.99
CA ASN A 359 21.43 9.23 10.03
C ASN A 359 20.22 8.47 9.48
N HIS A 360 19.54 9.04 8.50
CA HIS A 360 18.32 8.47 7.92
C HIS A 360 18.52 8.05 6.46
N PRO A 361 18.02 6.87 6.06
CA PRO A 361 18.06 6.43 4.68
C PRO A 361 17.16 7.25 3.78
N VAL A 362 17.52 7.31 2.50
CA VAL A 362 16.55 7.55 1.44
C VAL A 362 15.94 6.20 1.06
N SER A 363 14.62 6.11 1.12
CA SER A 363 13.85 4.91 0.78
C SER A 363 13.05 5.12 -0.51
N ILE A 364 12.53 4.03 -1.06
CA ILE A 364 11.69 4.06 -2.26
C ILE A 364 10.52 3.08 -2.15
N ILE A 365 9.34 3.47 -2.63
CA ILE A 365 8.23 2.56 -2.85
C ILE A 365 7.78 2.73 -4.30
N THR A 366 7.82 1.63 -5.04
CA THR A 366 7.44 1.59 -6.45
C THR A 366 5.96 1.22 -6.58
N ARG A 367 5.22 1.91 -7.46
CA ARG A 367 3.83 1.53 -7.77
C ARG A 367 3.76 0.21 -8.51
N GLN A 368 4.63 0.08 -9.51
CA GLN A 368 4.69 -1.07 -10.38
C GLN A 368 5.80 -2.01 -9.90
N PRO A 369 5.47 -3.26 -9.51
CA PRO A 369 6.46 -4.25 -9.09
C PRO A 369 7.62 -4.43 -10.09
N SER A 370 7.37 -4.23 -11.40
CA SER A 370 8.37 -4.31 -12.46
C SER A 370 9.51 -3.30 -12.35
N ASN A 371 9.27 -2.14 -11.73
CA ASN A 371 10.28 -1.08 -11.60
C ASN A 371 11.16 -1.35 -10.40
N PHE A 372 10.71 -2.19 -9.47
CA PHE A 372 11.45 -2.56 -8.27
C PHE A 372 12.90 -3.00 -8.52
N PRO A 373 13.22 -3.89 -9.48
CA PRO A 373 14.59 -4.32 -9.75
C PRO A 373 15.51 -3.21 -10.26
N LEU A 374 14.95 -2.13 -10.85
CA LEU A 374 15.73 -0.96 -11.25
C LEU A 374 16.16 -0.14 -10.03
N TYR A 375 15.24 0.11 -9.10
CA TYR A 375 15.50 0.96 -7.94
C TYR A 375 16.13 0.21 -6.76
N ALA A 376 15.57 -0.92 -6.35
CA ALA A 376 15.89 -1.61 -5.10
C ALA A 376 17.40 -1.85 -4.86
N PRO A 377 18.25 -2.13 -5.87
CA PRO A 377 19.68 -2.29 -5.67
C PRO A 377 20.41 -1.09 -5.08
N HIS A 378 19.83 0.12 -5.18
CA HIS A 378 20.48 1.37 -4.81
C HIS A 378 19.96 1.98 -3.49
N PHE A 379 18.93 1.39 -2.87
CA PHE A 379 18.25 1.94 -1.69
C PHE A 379 18.34 0.99 -0.50
N SER A 380 18.58 1.54 0.69
CA SER A 380 18.72 0.75 1.94
C SER A 380 17.39 0.18 2.42
N ALA A 381 16.29 0.83 2.05
CA ALA A 381 14.93 0.32 2.20
C ALA A 381 14.16 0.58 0.90
N ALA A 382 13.52 -0.46 0.38
CA ALA A 382 12.74 -0.39 -0.85
C ALA A 382 11.41 -1.14 -0.67
N GLY A 383 10.37 -0.73 -1.38
CA GLY A 383 9.07 -1.39 -1.29
C GLY A 383 8.25 -1.36 -2.58
N ILE A 384 7.13 -2.06 -2.51
CA ILE A 384 6.17 -2.22 -3.60
C ILE A 384 4.77 -1.89 -3.09
N SER A 385 4.02 -1.12 -3.87
CA SER A 385 2.59 -0.93 -3.65
C SER A 385 1.80 -2.04 -4.34
N ASN A 386 0.85 -2.63 -3.62
CA ASN A 386 -0.15 -3.54 -4.18
C ASN A 386 -1.53 -2.95 -3.91
N PHE A 387 -2.25 -2.54 -4.95
CA PHE A 387 -3.59 -1.95 -4.82
C PHE A 387 -4.70 -2.84 -5.41
N SER A 388 -4.41 -4.10 -5.73
CA SER A 388 -5.43 -5.07 -6.13
C SER A 388 -6.39 -5.38 -4.97
N SER A 389 -7.69 -5.51 -5.25
CA SER A 389 -8.66 -6.03 -4.26
C SER A 389 -9.23 -7.39 -4.66
N HIS A 390 -9.75 -8.10 -3.66
CA HIS A 390 -10.25 -9.49 -3.76
C HIS A 390 -9.25 -10.51 -4.29
N THR A 391 -7.97 -10.16 -4.33
CA THR A 391 -6.87 -11.08 -4.65
C THR A 391 -5.80 -11.07 -3.55
N PRO A 392 -6.18 -11.24 -2.26
CA PRO A 392 -5.24 -11.11 -1.14
C PRO A 392 -4.04 -12.06 -1.22
N TRP A 393 -4.17 -13.18 -1.94
CA TRP A 393 -3.11 -14.18 -2.13
C TRP A 393 -1.95 -13.68 -3.00
N GLU A 394 -2.21 -12.75 -3.93
CA GLU A 394 -1.19 -12.23 -4.87
C GLU A 394 -0.03 -11.58 -4.14
N ILE A 395 -0.27 -11.02 -2.95
CA ILE A 395 0.76 -10.33 -2.19
C ILE A 395 1.91 -11.26 -1.78
N GLY A 396 1.60 -12.54 -1.48
CA GLY A 396 2.63 -13.53 -1.18
C GLY A 396 3.52 -13.81 -2.38
N HIS A 397 2.93 -13.89 -3.58
CA HIS A 397 3.65 -14.04 -4.83
C HIS A 397 4.52 -12.80 -5.13
N ILE A 398 3.98 -11.59 -4.93
CA ILE A 398 4.73 -10.34 -5.12
C ILE A 398 5.96 -10.32 -4.22
N VAL A 399 5.80 -10.53 -2.91
CA VAL A 399 6.94 -10.51 -1.97
C VAL A 399 7.92 -11.64 -2.28
N GLY A 400 7.45 -12.86 -2.46
CA GLY A 400 8.31 -14.01 -2.76
C GLY A 400 9.15 -13.84 -4.03
N THR A 401 8.60 -13.17 -5.04
CA THR A 401 9.29 -12.92 -6.30
C THR A 401 10.33 -11.80 -6.19
N HIS A 402 10.02 -10.71 -5.47
CA HIS A 402 10.85 -9.51 -5.47
C HIS A 402 11.82 -9.41 -4.28
N TYR A 403 11.61 -10.17 -3.20
CA TYR A 403 12.44 -10.11 -2.00
C TYR A 403 13.94 -10.34 -2.31
N ALA A 404 14.25 -11.29 -3.19
CA ALA A 404 15.62 -11.61 -3.57
C ALA A 404 16.31 -10.48 -4.37
N LEU A 405 15.53 -9.56 -4.94
CA LEU A 405 16.01 -8.41 -5.71
C LEU A 405 16.32 -7.19 -4.82
N CYS A 406 16.07 -7.30 -3.50
CA CYS A 406 16.32 -6.25 -2.52
C CYS A 406 17.61 -6.54 -1.75
N PRO A 407 18.78 -6.03 -2.19
CA PRO A 407 20.02 -6.17 -1.42
C PRO A 407 20.09 -5.23 -0.21
N GLY A 408 19.18 -4.26 -0.11
CA GLY A 408 19.03 -3.37 1.05
C GLY A 408 18.61 -4.11 2.33
N GLN A 409 18.53 -3.39 3.44
CA GLN A 409 18.18 -3.94 4.76
C GLN A 409 16.71 -4.36 4.84
N GLN A 410 15.80 -3.60 4.23
CA GLN A 410 14.36 -3.83 4.39
C GLN A 410 13.59 -3.79 3.06
N PHE A 411 12.68 -4.75 2.92
CA PHE A 411 11.66 -4.82 1.87
C PHE A 411 10.30 -4.42 2.45
N TRP A 412 9.68 -3.35 1.97
CA TRP A 412 8.40 -2.83 2.46
C TRP A 412 7.24 -3.15 1.53
N MET A 413 6.04 -3.25 2.09
CA MET A 413 4.80 -3.36 1.34
C MET A 413 3.86 -2.19 1.66
N MET A 414 3.17 -1.70 0.64
CA MET A 414 2.03 -0.82 0.80
C MET A 414 0.78 -1.51 0.26
N GLY A 415 -0.27 -1.62 1.06
CA GLY A 415 -1.52 -2.28 0.71
C GLY A 415 -2.73 -1.34 0.74
N PRO A 416 -3.88 -1.74 0.15
CA PRO A 416 -5.06 -0.91 0.07
C PRO A 416 -5.94 -1.06 1.31
N SER A 417 -6.29 0.07 1.92
CA SER A 417 -7.28 0.23 3.00
C SER A 417 -8.30 1.32 2.64
N PHE A 418 -8.68 1.36 1.35
CA PHE A 418 -9.53 2.39 0.77
C PHE A 418 -10.44 1.83 -0.35
N ILE A 419 -11.46 2.60 -0.74
CA ILE A 419 -12.24 2.40 -1.99
C ILE A 419 -12.11 3.68 -2.83
N TYR A 420 -11.79 3.56 -4.12
CA TYR A 420 -11.85 4.69 -5.06
C TYR A 420 -13.28 5.13 -5.37
N ALA A 421 -13.44 6.39 -5.79
CA ALA A 421 -14.72 6.93 -6.27
C ALA A 421 -15.28 6.22 -7.53
N THR A 422 -14.49 5.38 -8.20
CA THR A 422 -14.90 4.49 -9.30
C THR A 422 -15.79 3.32 -8.86
N ASP A 423 -16.01 3.10 -7.54
CA ASP A 423 -16.53 1.88 -6.90
C ASP A 423 -15.67 0.62 -7.20
N THR A 424 -14.40 0.79 -7.54
CA THR A 424 -13.46 -0.28 -7.90
C THR A 424 -12.02 0.17 -7.58
N PRO A 425 -11.13 -0.69 -7.06
CA PRO A 425 -11.39 -2.01 -6.55
C PRO A 425 -12.33 -1.95 -5.32
N GLU A 426 -13.15 -2.98 -5.15
CA GLU A 426 -14.05 -3.13 -4.01
C GLU A 426 -13.26 -3.11 -2.68
N TRP A 427 -13.90 -2.70 -1.57
CA TRP A 427 -13.30 -2.70 -0.23
C TRP A 427 -12.84 -4.11 0.14
N SER A 428 -11.52 -4.29 0.31
CA SER A 428 -11.00 -5.51 0.93
C SER A 428 -11.73 -5.71 2.26
N THR A 429 -12.30 -6.89 2.43
CA THR A 429 -12.92 -7.28 3.70
C THR A 429 -11.85 -7.41 4.79
N CYS A 430 -12.26 -7.35 6.07
CA CYS A 430 -11.35 -7.54 7.19
C CYS A 430 -10.49 -8.82 7.06
N PRO A 431 -11.04 -10.01 6.70
CA PRO A 431 -10.24 -11.20 6.44
C PRO A 431 -9.22 -11.07 5.30
N GLU A 432 -9.57 -10.38 4.21
CA GLU A 432 -8.67 -10.21 3.07
C GLU A 432 -7.49 -9.31 3.44
N LEU A 433 -7.73 -8.21 4.16
CA LEU A 433 -6.66 -7.34 4.67
C LEU A 433 -5.75 -8.07 5.65
N ARG A 434 -6.34 -8.82 6.58
CA ARG A 434 -5.60 -9.68 7.52
C ARG A 434 -4.71 -10.68 6.77
N LEU A 435 -5.26 -11.35 5.77
CA LEU A 435 -4.54 -12.32 4.95
C LEU A 435 -3.38 -11.67 4.19
N MET A 436 -3.61 -10.51 3.59
CA MET A 436 -2.56 -9.78 2.85
C MET A 436 -1.36 -9.48 3.73
N ILE A 437 -1.60 -8.90 4.91
CA ILE A 437 -0.54 -8.54 5.86
C ILE A 437 0.21 -9.81 6.32
N ASN A 438 -0.52 -10.87 6.64
CA ASN A 438 0.07 -12.13 7.09
C ASN A 438 0.96 -12.77 6.04
N LEU A 439 0.50 -12.83 4.78
CA LEU A 439 1.30 -13.35 3.68
C LEU A 439 2.54 -12.49 3.44
N ALA A 440 2.41 -11.15 3.47
CA ALA A 440 3.55 -10.26 3.27
C ALA A 440 4.67 -10.54 4.29
N PHE A 441 4.36 -10.59 5.59
CA PHE A 441 5.37 -10.88 6.63
C PHE A 441 5.88 -12.32 6.58
N ALA A 442 5.00 -13.29 6.32
CA ALA A 442 5.40 -14.70 6.20
C ALA A 442 6.36 -14.94 5.02
N HIS A 443 6.25 -14.15 3.95
CA HIS A 443 7.17 -14.16 2.81
C HIS A 443 8.44 -13.32 3.00
N GLY A 444 8.57 -12.58 4.11
CA GLY A 444 9.80 -11.85 4.44
C GLY A 444 9.72 -10.34 4.35
N ALA A 445 8.54 -9.74 4.20
CA ALA A 445 8.41 -8.28 4.31
C ALA A 445 8.94 -7.78 5.66
N ARG A 446 9.49 -6.57 5.65
CA ARG A 446 10.10 -5.86 6.79
C ARG A 446 9.45 -4.49 7.00
N GLY A 447 8.21 -4.34 6.57
CA GLY A 447 7.44 -3.12 6.72
C GLY A 447 6.09 -3.22 6.03
N TRP A 448 5.09 -2.57 6.59
CA TRP A 448 3.74 -2.50 6.04
C TRP A 448 3.16 -1.09 6.18
N PHE A 449 2.59 -0.57 5.11
CA PHE A 449 1.83 0.68 5.10
C PHE A 449 0.42 0.45 4.57
N ASN A 450 -0.58 0.94 5.32
CA ASN A 450 -1.97 0.95 4.86
C ASN A 450 -2.25 2.28 4.15
N TYR A 451 -2.51 2.21 2.84
CA TYR A 451 -2.95 3.36 2.06
C TYR A 451 -4.47 3.34 1.95
N THR A 452 -5.24 4.28 2.49
CA THR A 452 -4.86 5.52 3.17
C THR A 452 -5.63 5.71 4.49
N TYR A 453 -5.09 6.52 5.39
CA TYR A 453 -5.64 6.83 6.71
C TYR A 453 -6.94 7.62 6.65
N HIS A 454 -7.00 8.67 5.82
CA HIS A 454 -8.18 9.52 5.62
C HIS A 454 -8.36 9.88 4.14
N ASN A 455 -9.50 10.49 3.81
CA ASN A 455 -9.78 11.01 2.48
C ASN A 455 -10.50 12.36 2.56
N ASP A 456 -10.50 13.10 1.45
CA ASP A 456 -11.51 14.15 1.23
C ASP A 456 -12.86 13.48 0.89
N PRO A 457 -14.00 14.03 1.34
CA PRO A 457 -15.30 13.52 0.93
C PRO A 457 -15.49 13.64 -0.59
N ILE A 458 -15.96 12.57 -1.25
CA ILE A 458 -16.13 12.56 -2.72
C ILE A 458 -17.17 13.58 -3.21
N TRP A 459 -18.14 13.93 -2.38
CA TRP A 459 -19.14 14.96 -2.69
C TRP A 459 -18.56 16.38 -2.61
N ILE A 460 -17.29 16.56 -2.22
CA ILE A 460 -16.51 17.81 -2.38
C ILE A 460 -15.22 17.60 -3.17
N LEU A 461 -15.29 16.80 -4.25
CA LEU A 461 -14.19 16.55 -5.20
C LEU A 461 -13.06 15.65 -4.67
N GLY A 462 -13.28 14.88 -3.60
CA GLY A 462 -12.37 13.80 -3.21
C GLY A 462 -12.38 12.63 -4.21
N SER A 463 -11.27 11.91 -4.34
CA SER A 463 -11.11 10.74 -5.22
C SER A 463 -11.32 9.39 -4.53
N ILE A 464 -11.44 9.39 -3.19
CA ILE A 464 -11.56 8.18 -2.37
C ILE A 464 -12.91 8.20 -1.65
N GLN A 465 -13.72 7.17 -1.90
CA GLN A 465 -15.05 7.00 -1.30
C GLN A 465 -14.97 6.61 0.17
N ARG A 466 -13.98 5.79 0.54
CA ARG A 466 -13.81 5.27 1.89
C ARG A 466 -12.33 5.08 2.19
N SER A 467 -11.93 5.39 3.42
CA SER A 467 -10.59 5.16 3.97
C SER A 467 -10.71 4.64 5.41
N LEU A 468 -9.58 4.45 6.10
CA LEU A 468 -9.57 3.92 7.48
C LEU A 468 -10.37 4.78 8.46
N THR A 469 -10.30 6.10 8.33
CA THR A 469 -10.97 7.05 9.24
C THR A 469 -11.99 7.96 8.54
N GLY A 470 -12.13 7.86 7.22
CA GLY A 470 -12.97 8.77 6.46
C GLY A 470 -12.49 10.23 6.53
N PRO A 471 -13.30 11.20 6.09
CA PRO A 471 -12.96 12.63 6.15
C PRO A 471 -13.13 13.25 7.55
N PHE A 472 -13.74 12.53 8.49
CA PHE A 472 -14.17 13.08 9.78
C PHE A 472 -13.43 12.47 10.99
N LEU A 473 -12.32 11.76 10.76
CA LEU A 473 -11.56 11.06 11.81
C LEU A 473 -12.43 10.07 12.61
N THR A 474 -13.28 9.34 11.91
CA THR A 474 -14.25 8.38 12.46
C THR A 474 -13.84 6.95 12.13
N PHE A 475 -13.89 6.03 13.08
CA PHE A 475 -13.38 4.66 12.92
C PHE A 475 -14.12 3.85 11.83
N SER A 476 -13.38 2.93 11.19
CA SER A 476 -13.93 1.91 10.29
C SER A 476 -13.74 0.49 10.85
N ASP A 477 -14.47 -0.46 10.29
CA ASP A 477 -14.31 -1.90 10.56
C ASP A 477 -12.90 -2.42 10.22
N LEU A 478 -12.29 -1.92 9.13
CA LEU A 478 -10.89 -2.24 8.80
C LEU A 478 -9.92 -1.70 9.84
N TRP A 479 -10.18 -0.53 10.41
CA TRP A 479 -9.31 0.05 11.41
C TRP A 479 -9.27 -0.81 12.68
N LEU A 480 -10.43 -1.28 13.14
CA LEU A 480 -10.54 -2.23 14.25
C LEU A 480 -9.92 -3.60 13.93
N GLU A 481 -9.95 -4.03 12.68
CA GLU A 481 -9.28 -5.27 12.25
C GLU A 481 -7.75 -5.14 12.32
N LEU A 482 -7.22 -4.00 11.89
CA LEU A 482 -5.79 -3.75 11.86
C LEU A 482 -5.18 -3.72 13.26
N ASP A 483 -5.89 -3.16 14.24
CA ASP A 483 -5.52 -3.06 15.66
C ASP A 483 -4.77 -4.30 16.19
N ARG A 484 -5.49 -5.43 16.30
CA ARG A 484 -4.95 -6.70 16.81
C ARG A 484 -3.82 -7.27 15.95
N ASN A 485 -3.87 -7.03 14.65
CA ASN A 485 -2.85 -7.55 13.74
C ASN A 485 -1.54 -6.78 13.90
N MET A 486 -1.62 -5.45 14.03
CA MET A 486 -0.47 -4.57 14.25
C MET A 486 0.17 -4.79 15.61
N GLU A 487 -0.61 -4.97 16.70
CA GLU A 487 -0.08 -5.32 18.04
C GLU A 487 0.86 -6.52 17.96
N ARG A 488 0.35 -7.60 17.37
CA ARG A 488 1.07 -8.87 17.23
C ARG A 488 2.34 -8.70 16.39
N LEU A 489 2.27 -7.99 15.28
CA LEU A 489 3.42 -7.78 14.39
C LEU A 489 4.47 -6.85 15.03
N ASN A 490 4.03 -5.85 15.80
CA ASN A 490 4.90 -4.95 16.54
C ASN A 490 5.69 -5.73 17.61
N ALA A 491 5.02 -6.63 18.34
CA ALA A 491 5.70 -7.51 19.30
C ALA A 491 6.68 -8.48 18.61
N LEU A 492 6.33 -9.01 17.43
CA LEU A 492 7.19 -9.88 16.63
C LEU A 492 8.34 -9.16 15.90
N ALA A 493 8.35 -7.82 15.89
CA ALA A 493 9.28 -7.03 15.08
C ALA A 493 10.76 -7.42 15.25
N PRO A 494 11.30 -7.64 16.47
CA PRO A 494 12.70 -8.04 16.64
C PRO A 494 13.04 -9.35 15.91
N MET A 495 12.13 -10.33 15.93
CA MET A 495 12.33 -11.61 15.26
C MET A 495 12.16 -11.50 13.75
N LEU A 496 11.19 -10.70 13.29
CA LEU A 496 10.98 -10.46 11.86
C LEU A 496 12.22 -9.81 11.25
N LEU A 497 12.78 -8.79 11.89
CA LEU A 497 14.01 -8.12 11.45
C LEU A 497 15.24 -9.06 11.47
N ALA A 498 15.33 -9.96 12.46
CA ALA A 498 16.46 -10.88 12.62
C ALA A 498 16.40 -12.14 11.74
N ALA A 499 15.27 -12.42 11.08
CA ALA A 499 15.09 -13.63 10.27
C ALA A 499 15.19 -13.34 8.77
N LYS A 500 15.27 -14.40 7.94
CA LYS A 500 15.13 -14.33 6.48
C LYS A 500 14.29 -15.51 5.96
N PRO A 501 13.53 -15.36 4.86
CA PRO A 501 12.85 -16.48 4.23
C PRO A 501 13.80 -17.65 3.97
N ALA A 502 13.36 -18.86 4.29
CA ALA A 502 14.13 -20.08 4.10
C ALA A 502 13.23 -21.24 3.66
N PRO A 503 13.74 -22.21 2.88
CA PRO A 503 12.97 -23.38 2.51
C PRO A 503 12.48 -24.19 3.72
N MET A 504 11.27 -24.74 3.58
CA MET A 504 10.71 -25.68 4.55
C MET A 504 11.55 -26.98 4.58
N PRO A 505 11.89 -27.52 5.77
CA PRO A 505 12.54 -28.82 5.86
C PRO A 505 11.59 -29.93 5.39
N LYS A 506 12.12 -30.94 4.68
CA LYS A 506 11.32 -32.05 4.11
C LYS A 506 10.51 -32.84 5.15
N ASP A 507 11.05 -32.99 6.36
CA ASP A 507 10.46 -33.81 7.43
C ASP A 507 9.87 -32.96 8.59
N TRP A 508 9.53 -31.69 8.33
CA TRP A 508 9.24 -30.74 9.40
C TRP A 508 7.89 -30.98 10.13
N TYR A 509 6.82 -31.36 9.43
CA TYR A 509 5.48 -31.65 9.98
C TYR A 509 4.55 -32.22 8.91
N ALA A 510 3.52 -32.95 9.33
CA ALA A 510 2.35 -33.24 8.52
C ALA A 510 1.22 -32.29 8.97
N ALA A 511 0.83 -31.36 8.11
CA ALA A 511 -0.44 -30.69 8.27
C ALA A 511 -1.46 -31.27 7.31
N SER A 512 -2.58 -31.72 7.88
CA SER A 512 -3.79 -31.97 7.11
C SER A 512 -4.76 -30.85 7.46
N VAL A 513 -5.25 -30.19 6.42
CA VAL A 513 -6.48 -29.42 6.49
C VAL A 513 -7.56 -30.40 6.04
N PRO A 514 -8.48 -30.84 6.92
CA PRO A 514 -9.60 -31.66 6.50
C PRO A 514 -10.31 -30.89 5.38
N SER A 515 -10.50 -31.51 4.21
CA SER A 515 -11.21 -30.85 3.11
C SER A 515 -12.62 -30.51 3.60
N GLN A 516 -12.90 -29.24 3.87
CA GLN A 516 -14.26 -28.81 4.14
C GLN A 516 -14.95 -28.54 2.80
N ASP A 517 -16.16 -29.07 2.64
CA ASP A 517 -17.04 -28.88 1.47
C ASP A 517 -17.42 -27.41 1.19
N TYR A 518 -16.92 -26.45 1.99
CA TYR A 518 -17.30 -25.04 1.98
C TYR A 518 -16.16 -24.06 1.64
N VAL A 519 -14.94 -24.54 1.42
CA VAL A 519 -13.79 -23.68 1.08
C VAL A 519 -13.96 -23.12 -0.33
N GLN A 520 -14.14 -21.81 -0.45
CA GLN A 520 -14.28 -21.12 -1.74
C GLN A 520 -12.99 -20.36 -2.07
N LEU A 521 -11.97 -21.10 -2.51
CA LEU A 521 -10.68 -20.56 -2.92
C LEU A 521 -10.54 -20.53 -4.44
N PRO A 522 -9.72 -19.60 -4.98
CA PRO A 522 -9.32 -19.66 -6.38
C PRO A 522 -8.62 -20.99 -6.69
N GLU A 523 -8.69 -21.40 -7.96
CA GLU A 523 -7.97 -22.58 -8.44
C GLU A 523 -6.47 -22.44 -8.17
N GLY A 524 -5.86 -23.49 -7.62
CA GLY A 524 -4.43 -23.52 -7.29
C GLY A 524 -4.04 -22.91 -5.94
N VAL A 525 -4.99 -22.35 -5.18
CA VAL A 525 -4.73 -21.85 -3.82
C VAL A 525 -5.08 -22.91 -2.78
N ASP A 526 -4.08 -23.39 -2.05
CA ASP A 526 -4.28 -24.32 -0.95
C ASP A 526 -5.03 -23.67 0.22
N PRO A 527 -5.81 -24.41 1.05
CA PRO A 527 -6.52 -23.85 2.21
C PRO A 527 -5.61 -23.19 3.25
N ALA A 528 -4.38 -23.66 3.38
CA ALA A 528 -3.38 -23.07 4.25
C ALA A 528 -2.01 -23.06 3.58
N SER A 529 -1.27 -21.97 3.78
CA SER A 529 0.11 -21.81 3.34
C SER A 529 1.06 -21.86 4.52
N TYR A 530 2.29 -22.33 4.26
CA TYR A 530 3.29 -22.55 5.29
C TYR A 530 4.62 -21.96 4.90
N PHE A 531 5.20 -21.20 5.83
CA PHE A 531 6.41 -20.45 5.57
C PHE A 531 7.38 -20.62 6.73
N ARG A 532 8.67 -20.45 6.42
CA ARG A 532 9.73 -20.45 7.41
C ARG A 532 10.59 -19.21 7.22
N LEU A 533 10.72 -18.47 8.31
CA LEU A 533 11.74 -17.45 8.48
C LEU A 533 12.83 -18.01 9.39
N LYS A 534 14.07 -18.04 8.92
CA LYS A 534 15.22 -18.54 9.66
C LYS A 534 16.02 -17.37 10.24
N GLY A 535 16.13 -17.33 11.56
CA GLY A 535 17.07 -16.47 12.28
C GLY A 535 18.40 -17.16 12.54
N ALA A 536 19.31 -16.48 13.25
CA ALA A 536 20.62 -17.03 13.60
C ALA A 536 20.51 -18.25 14.53
N ASP A 537 19.63 -18.18 15.52
CA ASP A 537 19.48 -19.18 16.60
C ASP A 537 18.03 -19.68 16.77
N PHE A 538 17.13 -19.28 15.85
CA PHE A 538 15.73 -19.69 15.86
C PHE A 538 15.17 -19.95 14.46
N ASN A 539 14.01 -20.59 14.41
CA ASN A 539 13.15 -20.66 13.24
C ASN A 539 11.77 -20.17 13.64
N LEU A 540 11.19 -19.31 12.82
CA LEU A 540 9.83 -18.82 12.96
C LEU A 540 9.01 -19.39 11.81
N TYR A 541 8.02 -20.21 12.12
CA TYR A 541 7.12 -20.80 11.14
C TYR A 541 5.80 -20.07 11.13
N PHE A 542 5.37 -19.65 9.95
CA PHE A 542 4.04 -19.11 9.76
C PHE A 542 3.15 -20.17 9.15
N VAL A 543 1.99 -20.39 9.75
CA VAL A 543 0.87 -21.07 9.12
C VAL A 543 -0.21 -20.05 8.86
N VAL A 544 -0.62 -19.88 7.61
CA VAL A 544 -1.57 -18.85 7.19
C VAL A 544 -2.79 -19.53 6.59
N SER A 545 -3.98 -19.24 7.12
CA SER A 545 -5.24 -19.67 6.52
C SER A 545 -5.51 -18.80 5.29
N ASN A 546 -5.59 -19.41 4.12
CA ASN A 546 -5.88 -18.71 2.87
C ASN A 546 -7.39 -18.49 2.68
N ASP A 547 -8.24 -19.16 3.47
CA ASP A 547 -9.69 -18.96 3.44
C ASP A 547 -10.04 -17.57 3.99
N VAL A 548 -10.83 -16.80 3.25
CA VAL A 548 -11.32 -15.46 3.63
C VAL A 548 -12.81 -15.45 4.00
N ARG A 549 -13.48 -16.62 3.98
CA ARG A 549 -14.90 -16.80 4.27
C ARG A 549 -15.14 -17.78 5.42
N GLY A 550 -14.44 -18.92 5.43
CA GLY A 550 -14.61 -20.02 6.38
C GLY A 550 -13.51 -20.12 7.44
N MET A 551 -13.80 -20.89 8.49
CA MET A 551 -12.77 -21.31 9.46
C MET A 551 -12.00 -22.49 8.88
N SER A 552 -10.68 -22.48 9.07
CA SER A 552 -9.80 -23.56 8.63
C SER A 552 -9.33 -24.37 9.84
N GLY A 553 -9.70 -25.65 9.87
CA GLY A 553 -9.19 -26.61 10.84
C GLY A 553 -7.81 -27.12 10.42
N LEU A 554 -6.81 -26.97 11.29
CA LEU A 554 -5.43 -27.37 11.05
C LEU A 554 -4.99 -28.41 12.09
N HIS A 555 -4.50 -29.55 11.63
CA HIS A 555 -3.81 -30.52 12.48
C HIS A 555 -2.31 -30.36 12.33
N ILE A 556 -1.60 -30.05 13.42
CA ILE A 556 -0.15 -29.99 13.47
C ILE A 556 0.36 -31.26 14.15
N ASP A 557 1.17 -32.06 13.45
CA ASP A 557 1.96 -33.17 14.04
C ASP A 557 3.44 -32.96 13.74
N VAL A 558 4.22 -32.68 14.79
CA VAL A 558 5.68 -32.47 14.71
C VAL A 558 6.42 -33.73 15.18
N PRO A 559 7.18 -34.39 14.30
CA PRO A 559 7.95 -35.57 14.68
C PRO A 559 9.01 -35.28 15.75
N GLU A 560 9.24 -36.23 16.66
CA GLU A 560 10.23 -36.07 17.74
C GLU A 560 11.65 -35.74 17.23
N HIS A 561 12.05 -36.37 16.14
CA HIS A 561 13.35 -36.17 15.52
C HIS A 561 13.51 -34.80 14.82
N ALA A 562 12.42 -34.06 14.60
CA ALA A 562 12.45 -32.73 13.98
C ALA A 562 12.93 -31.65 14.97
N LEU A 563 12.77 -31.89 16.28
CA LEU A 563 13.09 -30.90 17.31
C LEU A 563 14.53 -30.96 17.83
N ARG A 564 15.16 -32.14 17.92
CA ARG A 564 16.59 -32.33 18.29
C ARG A 564 17.10 -31.37 19.39
N GLY A 565 16.44 -31.34 20.54
CA GLY A 565 16.83 -30.46 21.67
C GLY A 565 16.29 -29.03 21.61
N ARG A 566 15.36 -28.76 20.69
CA ARG A 566 14.61 -27.50 20.58
C ARG A 566 13.20 -27.67 21.13
N GLU A 567 12.60 -26.54 21.47
CA GLU A 567 11.21 -26.43 21.92
C GLU A 567 10.38 -25.66 20.89
N ILE A 568 9.07 -25.89 20.88
CA ILE A 568 8.13 -25.15 20.03
C ILE A 568 7.24 -24.30 20.94
N PHE A 569 7.06 -23.04 20.57
CA PHE A 569 6.13 -22.13 21.23
C PHE A 569 5.18 -21.55 20.19
N ASP A 570 3.88 -21.53 20.49
CA ASP A 570 2.92 -20.74 19.71
C ASP A 570 3.00 -19.29 20.18
N ILE A 571 3.69 -18.47 19.39
CA ILE A 571 3.88 -17.06 19.73
C ILE A 571 2.57 -16.30 19.59
N THR A 572 1.66 -16.74 18.74
CA THR A 572 0.34 -16.10 18.63
C THR A 572 -0.47 -16.28 19.92
N ASP A 573 -0.39 -17.46 20.55
CA ASP A 573 -1.01 -17.68 21.86
C ASP A 573 -0.31 -16.92 22.99
N PHE A 574 1.03 -16.85 22.97
CA PHE A 574 1.77 -16.03 23.93
C PHE A 574 1.36 -14.56 23.87
N LEU A 575 1.26 -13.99 22.68
CA LEU A 575 0.88 -12.58 22.52
C LEU A 575 -0.56 -12.32 22.94
N ALA A 576 -1.47 -13.28 22.72
CA ALA A 576 -2.87 -13.16 23.15
C ALA A 576 -3.06 -13.35 24.67
N ASN A 577 -2.39 -14.33 25.27
CA ASN A 577 -2.67 -14.78 26.64
C ASN A 577 -1.55 -14.40 27.64
N ARG A 578 -0.47 -13.76 27.15
CA ARG A 578 0.74 -13.38 27.90
C ARG A 578 1.39 -14.54 28.69
N THR A 579 1.11 -15.78 28.27
CA THR A 579 1.51 -17.01 28.98
C THR A 579 2.53 -17.78 28.14
N TRP A 580 3.70 -18.07 28.71
CA TRP A 580 4.80 -18.73 28.02
C TRP A 580 4.81 -20.24 28.28
N GLU A 581 4.19 -20.99 27.39
CA GLU A 581 4.09 -22.45 27.49
C GLU A 581 4.49 -23.13 26.18
N ALA A 582 5.22 -24.24 26.30
CA ALA A 582 5.63 -25.04 25.15
C ALA A 582 4.39 -25.68 24.50
N MET A 583 4.31 -25.58 23.17
CA MET A 583 3.23 -26.15 22.39
C MET A 583 3.32 -27.68 22.38
N TYR A 584 2.19 -28.37 22.54
CA TYR A 584 2.10 -29.81 22.30
C TYR A 584 2.49 -30.15 20.86
N ARG A 585 3.28 -31.22 20.67
CA ARG A 585 3.73 -31.68 19.34
C ARG A 585 2.59 -32.07 18.41
N ARG A 586 1.47 -32.50 19.01
CA ARG A 586 0.21 -32.80 18.32
C ARG A 586 -0.83 -31.82 18.80
N ARG A 587 -1.34 -31.02 17.87
CA ARG A 587 -2.31 -29.98 18.18
C ARG A 587 -3.31 -29.84 17.04
N HIS A 588 -4.55 -29.62 17.40
CA HIS A 588 -5.56 -29.15 16.47
C HIS A 588 -5.81 -27.66 16.73
N LEU A 589 -5.87 -26.87 15.65
CA LEU A 589 -6.09 -25.44 15.67
C LEU A 589 -7.26 -25.11 14.76
N GLU A 590 -8.19 -24.31 15.25
CA GLU A 590 -9.17 -23.64 14.41
C GLU A 590 -8.66 -22.23 14.11
N MET A 591 -8.61 -21.89 12.83
CA MET A 591 -8.12 -20.60 12.35
C MET A 591 -9.26 -19.80 11.74
N PHE A 592 -9.44 -18.57 12.20
CA PHE A 592 -10.37 -17.63 11.58
C PHE A 592 -9.93 -17.30 10.14
N PRO A 593 -10.85 -16.81 9.30
CA PRO A 593 -10.54 -16.36 7.94
C PRO A 593 -9.31 -15.43 7.87
N GLY A 594 -8.34 -15.73 7.01
CA GLY A 594 -7.12 -14.94 6.82
C GLY A 594 -6.15 -14.92 8.01
N GLN A 595 -6.41 -15.68 9.09
CA GLN A 595 -5.57 -15.69 10.28
C GLN A 595 -4.21 -16.35 10.00
N ALA A 596 -3.19 -15.93 10.75
CA ALA A 596 -1.91 -16.62 10.80
C ALA A 596 -1.56 -17.07 12.22
N ARG A 597 -0.79 -18.15 12.31
CA ARG A 597 -0.15 -18.66 13.52
C ARG A 597 1.36 -18.60 13.33
N ALA A 598 2.05 -17.99 14.28
CA ALA A 598 3.50 -17.87 14.31
C ALA A 598 4.08 -18.82 15.37
N LEU A 599 4.87 -19.81 14.95
CA LEU A 599 5.47 -20.82 15.81
C LEU A 599 6.98 -20.59 15.91
N LEU A 600 7.49 -20.34 17.10
CA LEU A 600 8.91 -20.26 17.37
C LEU A 600 9.46 -21.65 17.64
N VAL A 601 10.54 -22.02 16.95
CA VAL A 601 11.35 -23.19 17.27
C VAL A 601 12.81 -22.82 17.46
N ALA A 602 13.29 -22.98 18.70
CA ALA A 602 14.63 -22.62 19.12
C ALA A 602 15.10 -23.49 20.29
N GLU A 603 16.40 -23.40 20.61
CA GLU A 603 16.91 -23.96 21.87
C GLU A 603 16.31 -23.20 23.07
N PRO A 604 16.16 -23.83 24.25
CA PRO A 604 15.48 -23.21 25.39
C PRO A 604 16.06 -21.85 25.82
N LYS A 605 17.38 -21.66 25.68
CA LYS A 605 18.04 -20.37 25.99
C LYS A 605 17.64 -19.28 24.99
N SER A 606 17.71 -19.57 23.70
CA SER A 606 17.28 -18.67 22.63
C SER A 606 15.79 -18.38 22.70
N ALA A 607 14.97 -19.39 23.00
CA ALA A 607 13.53 -19.21 23.16
C ALA A 607 13.19 -18.22 24.29
N ARG A 608 13.87 -18.33 25.45
CA ARG A 608 13.74 -17.35 26.54
C ARG A 608 14.21 -15.95 26.14
N PHE A 609 15.34 -15.84 25.46
CA PHE A 609 15.83 -14.56 24.96
C PHE A 609 14.79 -13.86 24.07
N TRP A 610 14.22 -14.58 23.11
CA TRP A 610 13.21 -14.02 22.20
C TRP A 610 11.89 -13.71 22.91
N ARG A 611 11.45 -14.54 23.87
CA ARG A 611 10.32 -14.22 24.77
C ARG A 611 10.52 -12.88 25.46
N ASP A 612 11.69 -12.68 26.06
CA ASP A 612 12.01 -11.48 26.82
C ASP A 612 12.00 -10.24 25.92
N ARG A 613 12.55 -10.35 24.70
CA ARG A 613 12.46 -9.28 23.69
C ARG A 613 11.05 -8.93 23.25
N MET A 614 10.17 -9.93 23.11
CA MET A 614 8.76 -9.69 22.79
C MET A 614 8.03 -9.04 23.97
N ALA A 615 8.32 -9.48 25.21
CA ALA A 615 7.76 -8.88 26.41
C ALA A 615 8.16 -7.40 26.55
N GLU A 616 9.44 -7.06 26.32
CA GLU A 616 9.93 -5.68 26.28
C GLU A 616 9.14 -4.82 25.28
N ARG A 617 8.87 -5.35 24.08
CA ARG A 617 8.09 -4.64 23.05
C ARG A 617 6.63 -4.44 23.43
N LEU A 618 5.99 -5.46 24.01
CA LEU A 618 4.62 -5.33 24.52
C LEU A 618 4.52 -4.29 25.63
N ILE A 619 5.51 -4.24 26.54
CA ILE A 619 5.57 -3.23 27.60
C ILE A 619 5.74 -1.81 27.03
N GLU A 620 6.63 -1.64 26.04
CA GLU A 620 6.82 -0.36 25.35
C GLU A 620 5.52 0.10 24.69
N ASP A 621 4.81 -0.81 24.04
CA ASP A 621 3.54 -0.53 23.38
C ASP A 621 2.43 -0.17 24.37
N ASP A 622 2.24 -1.00 25.42
CA ASP A 622 1.28 -0.74 26.50
C ASP A 622 1.54 0.62 27.15
N ARG A 623 2.81 1.00 27.38
CA ARG A 623 3.18 2.32 27.93
C ARG A 623 2.72 3.47 27.05
N ARG A 624 2.91 3.37 25.73
CA ARG A 624 2.47 4.40 24.78
C ARG A 624 0.97 4.57 24.80
N GLN A 625 0.21 3.48 24.87
CA GLN A 625 -1.25 3.56 24.96
C GLN A 625 -1.74 4.07 26.32
N LEU A 626 -1.13 3.61 27.41
CA LEU A 626 -1.42 4.07 28.77
C LEU A 626 -1.29 5.57 28.89
N PHE A 627 -0.31 6.18 28.22
CA PHE A 627 -0.09 7.63 28.26
C PHE A 627 -1.37 8.44 27.98
N PHE A 628 -2.14 8.09 26.94
CA PHE A 628 -3.36 8.82 26.57
C PHE A 628 -4.47 8.63 27.60
N ASN A 629 -4.69 7.40 28.05
CA ASN A 629 -5.73 7.10 29.05
C ASN A 629 -5.37 7.66 30.44
N LEU A 630 -4.07 7.68 30.81
CA LEU A 630 -3.59 8.31 32.04
C LEU A 630 -3.80 9.82 31.97
N SER A 631 -3.45 10.44 30.84
CA SER A 631 -3.67 11.88 30.65
C SER A 631 -5.14 12.24 30.80
N LEU A 632 -6.04 11.44 30.19
CA LEU A 632 -7.48 11.61 30.38
C LEU A 632 -7.88 11.43 31.85
N ALA A 633 -7.47 10.34 32.50
CA ALA A 633 -7.80 10.06 33.89
C ALA A 633 -7.33 11.18 34.85
N ARG A 634 -6.14 11.75 34.61
CA ARG A 634 -5.63 12.93 35.34
C ARG A 634 -6.55 14.13 35.19
N THR A 635 -7.04 14.41 33.98
CA THR A 635 -7.95 15.54 33.74
C THR A 635 -9.27 15.41 34.50
N TYR A 636 -9.74 14.18 34.76
CA TYR A 636 -10.92 13.91 35.59
C TYR A 636 -10.58 13.73 37.08
N SER A 637 -9.35 14.00 37.51
CA SER A 637 -8.89 13.84 38.89
C SER A 637 -9.14 12.44 39.46
N LEU A 638 -9.05 11.40 38.63
CA LEU A 638 -9.21 10.02 39.06
C LEU A 638 -7.96 9.55 39.83
N ASN A 639 -8.12 8.63 40.78
CA ASN A 639 -6.99 8.08 41.52
C ASN A 639 -6.19 7.12 40.64
N ILE A 640 -5.05 7.60 40.12
CA ILE A 640 -4.15 6.84 39.25
C ILE A 640 -2.86 6.38 39.95
N GLU A 641 -2.65 6.73 41.23
CA GLU A 641 -1.40 6.40 41.95
C GLU A 641 -1.06 4.89 41.88
N PRO A 642 -2.02 3.95 42.04
CA PRO A 642 -1.72 2.53 41.94
C PRO A 642 -1.25 2.10 40.54
N ILE A 643 -1.76 2.77 39.50
CA ILE A 643 -1.47 2.47 38.09
C ILE A 643 -0.08 3.01 37.75
N GLU A 644 0.21 4.27 38.12
CA GLU A 644 1.52 4.89 37.95
C GLU A 644 2.59 4.07 38.68
N TYR A 645 2.34 3.69 39.95
CA TYR A 645 3.25 2.86 40.73
C TYR A 645 3.61 1.55 40.01
N LEU A 646 2.60 0.82 39.49
CA LEU A 646 2.84 -0.42 38.74
C LEU A 646 3.62 -0.18 37.45
N SER A 647 3.34 0.90 36.71
CA SER A 647 3.96 1.19 35.41
C SER A 647 5.40 1.70 35.49
N GLU A 648 5.75 2.36 36.59
CA GLU A 648 7.06 2.97 36.85
C GLU A 648 8.02 2.03 37.60
N ASN A 649 7.49 1.18 38.49
CA ASN A 649 8.30 0.26 39.31
C ASN A 649 8.30 -1.16 38.75
N LEU A 650 8.61 -1.29 37.45
CA LEU A 650 8.69 -2.59 36.80
C LEU A 650 9.89 -3.41 37.29
N SER A 651 9.68 -4.73 37.37
CA SER A 651 10.75 -5.69 37.66
C SER A 651 11.83 -5.69 36.57
N GLU A 652 13.06 -6.06 36.92
CA GLU A 652 14.09 -6.39 35.93
C GLU A 652 13.78 -7.68 35.15
N ASP A 653 12.90 -8.55 35.68
CA ASP A 653 12.39 -9.71 34.96
C ASP A 653 11.28 -9.29 33.97
N PRO A 654 11.50 -9.41 32.65
CA PRO A 654 10.56 -8.95 31.64
C PRO A 654 9.16 -9.57 31.75
N MET A 655 9.04 -10.82 32.22
CA MET A 655 7.74 -11.48 32.34
C MET A 655 6.94 -10.96 33.53
N HIS A 656 7.60 -10.71 34.66
CA HIS A 656 6.96 -10.06 35.81
C HIS A 656 6.60 -8.61 35.50
N ALA A 657 7.47 -7.89 34.78
CA ALA A 657 7.20 -6.54 34.29
C ALA A 657 5.99 -6.51 33.35
N LEU A 658 5.89 -7.45 32.41
CA LEU A 658 4.76 -7.56 31.48
C LEU A 658 3.45 -7.82 32.22
N ALA A 659 3.43 -8.72 33.21
CA ALA A 659 2.25 -8.98 34.02
C ALA A 659 1.83 -7.76 34.86
N ALA A 660 2.79 -7.01 35.41
CA ALA A 660 2.51 -5.77 36.12
C ALA A 660 1.93 -4.69 35.19
N MET A 661 2.47 -4.58 33.98
CA MET A 661 1.98 -3.65 32.96
C MET A 661 0.57 -3.99 32.48
N ASP A 662 0.28 -5.28 32.24
CA ASP A 662 -1.05 -5.78 31.90
C ASP A 662 -2.07 -5.38 32.96
N LYS A 663 -1.73 -5.63 34.23
CA LYS A 663 -2.56 -5.26 35.37
C LYS A 663 -2.77 -3.75 35.47
N ALA A 664 -1.74 -2.94 35.23
CA ALA A 664 -1.87 -1.48 35.23
C ALA A 664 -2.84 -1.00 34.13
N ARG A 665 -2.77 -1.60 32.95
CA ARG A 665 -3.68 -1.34 31.83
C ARG A 665 -5.12 -1.72 32.16
N ASP A 666 -5.36 -2.92 32.67
CA ASP A 666 -6.70 -3.37 33.06
C ASP A 666 -7.30 -2.46 34.13
N MET A 667 -6.51 -2.10 35.15
CA MET A 667 -6.94 -1.17 36.20
C MET A 667 -7.31 0.21 35.64
N LEU A 668 -6.55 0.73 34.68
CA LEU A 668 -6.84 2.01 34.06
C LEU A 668 -8.09 1.96 33.18
N ILE A 669 -8.25 0.89 32.40
CA ILE A 669 -9.44 0.65 31.59
C ILE A 669 -10.66 0.63 32.51
N ASP A 670 -10.65 -0.18 33.56
CA ASP A 670 -11.74 -0.27 34.53
C ASP A 670 -12.05 1.09 35.18
N LEU A 671 -11.02 1.84 35.59
CA LEU A 671 -11.17 3.16 36.18
C LEU A 671 -11.85 4.15 35.21
N VAL A 672 -11.46 4.13 33.93
CA VAL A 672 -12.05 4.97 32.89
C VAL A 672 -13.49 4.55 32.59
N TYR A 673 -13.78 3.25 32.47
CA TYR A 673 -15.11 2.74 32.15
C TYR A 673 -16.10 2.79 33.32
N THR A 674 -15.63 2.84 34.56
CA THR A 674 -16.49 3.04 35.74
C THR A 674 -16.85 4.50 35.97
N THR A 675 -16.12 5.44 35.35
CA THR A 675 -16.39 6.88 35.45
C THR A 675 -17.47 7.30 34.45
N SER A 676 -18.70 7.57 34.93
CA SER A 676 -19.86 7.88 34.08
C SER A 676 -19.62 9.06 33.13
N ALA A 677 -18.99 10.14 33.61
CA ALA A 677 -18.68 11.33 32.80
C ALA A 677 -17.80 11.02 31.58
N ILE A 678 -16.98 9.96 31.64
CA ILE A 678 -16.16 9.52 30.53
C ILE A 678 -16.90 8.46 29.71
N ARG A 679 -17.38 7.39 30.37
CA ARG A 679 -18.06 6.24 29.72
C ARG A 679 -19.26 6.68 28.90
N ASP A 680 -20.19 7.41 29.51
CA ASP A 680 -21.47 7.73 28.89
C ASP A 680 -21.27 8.68 27.70
N THR A 681 -20.38 9.67 27.86
CA THR A 681 -20.02 10.60 26.80
C THR A 681 -19.27 9.92 25.66
N ARG A 682 -18.29 9.04 25.95
CA ARG A 682 -17.61 8.23 24.91
C ARG A 682 -18.62 7.37 24.13
N SER A 683 -19.55 6.72 24.83
CA SER A 683 -20.59 5.91 24.18
C SER A 683 -21.43 6.74 23.20
N LYS A 684 -21.80 7.97 23.56
CA LYS A 684 -22.57 8.87 22.68
C LYS A 684 -21.74 9.42 21.52
N ILE A 685 -20.45 9.70 21.74
CA ILE A 685 -19.52 10.08 20.65
C ILE A 685 -19.44 8.95 19.61
N ILE A 686 -19.34 7.68 20.05
CA ILE A 686 -19.30 6.51 19.16
C ILE A 686 -20.60 6.41 18.34
N GLU A 687 -21.75 6.61 18.99
CA GLU A 687 -23.07 6.58 18.32
C GLU A 687 -23.20 7.69 17.27
N ALA A 688 -22.87 8.94 17.63
CA ALA A 688 -22.87 10.08 16.71
C ALA A 688 -21.88 9.87 15.54
N SER A 689 -20.67 9.38 15.84
CA SER A 689 -19.64 9.04 14.84
C SER A 689 -20.18 8.05 13.81
N ALA A 690 -20.78 6.95 14.26
CA ALA A 690 -21.37 5.94 13.37
C ALA A 690 -22.50 6.53 12.50
N GLY A 691 -23.31 7.42 13.07
CA GLY A 691 -24.34 8.14 12.32
C GLY A 691 -23.76 9.03 11.20
N ILE A 692 -22.68 9.76 11.48
CA ILE A 692 -21.97 10.61 10.49
C ILE A 692 -21.34 9.75 9.39
N CYS A 693 -20.67 8.64 9.73
CA CYS A 693 -20.18 7.68 8.73
C CYS A 693 -21.34 7.14 7.87
N GLY A 694 -22.47 6.87 8.52
CA GLY A 694 -23.70 6.45 7.84
C GLY A 694 -24.17 7.49 6.81
N CYS A 695 -24.13 8.78 7.14
CA CYS A 695 -24.48 9.86 6.22
C CYS A 695 -23.54 9.85 5.01
N ASP A 696 -22.23 9.86 5.23
CA ASP A 696 -21.23 9.85 4.17
C ASP A 696 -21.39 8.65 3.23
N GLY A 697 -21.60 7.45 3.78
CA GLY A 697 -21.87 6.26 2.98
C GLY A 697 -23.15 6.33 2.14
N VAL A 698 -24.21 6.99 2.60
CA VAL A 698 -25.43 7.20 1.79
C VAL A 698 -25.19 8.26 0.71
N LEU A 699 -24.51 9.36 1.04
CA LEU A 699 -24.13 10.40 0.07
C LEU A 699 -23.29 9.83 -1.07
N CYS A 700 -22.35 8.94 -0.74
CA CYS A 700 -21.57 8.23 -1.74
C CYS A 700 -22.45 7.39 -2.67
N ARG A 701 -23.47 6.71 -2.14
CA ARG A 701 -24.44 5.96 -2.97
C ARG A 701 -25.31 6.87 -3.85
N LEU A 702 -25.64 8.08 -3.40
CA LEU A 702 -26.35 9.06 -4.23
C LEU A 702 -25.49 9.45 -5.44
N ILE A 703 -24.19 9.65 -5.25
CA ILE A 703 -23.23 9.88 -6.34
C ILE A 703 -23.20 8.69 -7.31
N SER A 704 -23.08 7.46 -6.81
CA SER A 704 -23.11 6.27 -7.68
C SER A 704 -24.42 6.14 -8.46
N ARG A 705 -25.52 6.74 -7.99
CA ARG A 705 -26.82 6.85 -8.70
C ARG A 705 -26.93 8.04 -9.65
N GLY A 706 -25.89 8.88 -9.76
CA GLY A 706 -25.87 10.08 -10.60
C GLY A 706 -26.55 11.31 -9.98
N LYS A 707 -26.83 11.31 -8.67
CA LYS A 707 -27.46 12.41 -7.93
C LYS A 707 -26.40 13.30 -7.26
N VAL A 708 -25.41 13.78 -8.03
CA VAL A 708 -24.21 14.48 -7.50
C VAL A 708 -24.57 15.79 -6.81
N ASP A 709 -25.45 16.61 -7.40
CA ASP A 709 -25.84 17.90 -6.81
C ASP A 709 -26.60 17.72 -5.49
N LEU A 710 -27.42 16.68 -5.40
CA LEU A 710 -28.12 16.32 -4.17
C LEU A 710 -27.14 15.84 -3.11
N ALA A 711 -26.17 14.99 -3.47
CA ALA A 711 -25.13 14.57 -2.54
C ALA A 711 -24.31 15.77 -2.01
N LYS A 712 -23.99 16.74 -2.88
CA LYS A 712 -23.33 18.00 -2.50
C LYS A 712 -24.17 18.81 -1.51
N GLU A 713 -25.43 19.07 -1.85
CA GLU A 713 -26.36 19.86 -1.03
C GLU A 713 -26.51 19.26 0.38
N TRP A 714 -26.69 17.94 0.46
CA TRP A 714 -26.89 17.25 1.72
C TRP A 714 -25.59 17.01 2.49
N GLY A 715 -24.46 16.81 1.81
CA GLY A 715 -23.15 16.70 2.42
C GLY A 715 -22.74 17.96 3.18
N ILE A 716 -23.08 19.15 2.65
CA ILE A 716 -22.87 20.42 3.36
C ILE A 716 -23.59 20.45 4.72
N LYS A 717 -24.73 19.76 4.86
CA LYS A 717 -25.48 19.67 6.13
C LYS A 717 -24.82 18.73 7.15
N VAL A 718 -23.96 17.79 6.71
CA VAL A 718 -23.21 16.88 7.59
C VAL A 718 -22.03 17.58 8.25
N ILE A 719 -21.37 18.51 7.55
CA ILE A 719 -20.14 19.18 8.01
C ILE A 719 -20.32 19.82 9.41
N PRO A 720 -21.36 20.62 9.70
CA PRO A 720 -21.53 21.22 11.03
C PRO A 720 -21.65 20.18 12.15
N LEU A 721 -22.28 19.03 11.89
CA LEU A 721 -22.42 17.96 12.88
C LEU A 721 -21.07 17.27 13.14
N ALA A 722 -20.24 17.09 12.11
CA ALA A 722 -18.88 16.57 12.24
C ALA A 722 -17.96 17.53 13.01
N ARG A 723 -18.07 18.84 12.78
CA ARG A 723 -17.37 19.86 13.57
C ARG A 723 -17.75 19.77 15.04
N GLU A 724 -19.05 19.73 15.33
CA GLU A 724 -19.57 19.63 16.70
C GLU A 724 -19.09 18.35 17.39
N LEU A 725 -19.13 17.20 16.70
CA LEU A 725 -18.58 15.93 17.21
C LEU A 725 -17.09 16.06 17.57
N THR A 726 -16.29 16.65 16.69
CA THR A 726 -14.85 16.83 16.91
C THR A 726 -14.57 17.73 18.11
N HIS A 727 -15.31 18.83 18.26
CA HIS A 727 -15.20 19.67 19.46
C HIS A 727 -15.59 18.92 20.72
N ILE A 728 -16.67 18.13 20.72
CA ILE A 728 -17.06 17.30 21.87
C ILE A 728 -15.94 16.31 22.25
N ARG A 729 -15.26 15.71 21.26
CA ARG A 729 -14.09 14.85 21.49
C ARG A 729 -12.94 15.59 22.18
N LEU A 730 -12.65 16.82 21.75
CA LEU A 730 -11.64 17.67 22.38
C LEU A 730 -12.05 18.07 23.80
N GLU A 731 -13.34 18.36 24.01
CA GLU A 731 -13.86 18.74 25.33
C GLU A 731 -13.90 17.60 26.34
N LEU A 732 -14.17 16.39 25.89
CA LEU A 732 -13.99 15.19 26.70
C LEU A 732 -12.55 15.10 27.23
N ARG A 733 -11.54 15.37 26.39
CA ARG A 733 -10.11 15.37 26.77
C ARG A 733 -9.74 16.51 27.73
N ARG A 734 -10.52 17.59 27.74
CA ARG A 734 -10.37 18.72 28.66
C ARG A 734 -11.10 18.53 30.00
N GLY A 735 -11.63 17.34 30.27
CA GLY A 735 -12.30 17.04 31.54
C GLY A 735 -13.79 17.41 31.58
N ARG A 736 -14.36 17.85 30.46
CA ARG A 736 -15.73 18.40 30.40
C ARG A 736 -16.79 17.37 29.98
N GLY A 737 -16.52 16.08 30.17
CA GLY A 737 -17.35 14.97 29.70
C GLY A 737 -18.80 15.06 30.16
N GLN A 738 -19.03 15.38 31.44
CA GLN A 738 -20.37 15.53 31.99
C GLN A 738 -21.11 16.75 31.42
N GLU A 739 -20.40 17.84 31.14
CA GLU A 739 -20.96 19.07 30.58
C GLU A 739 -21.42 18.87 29.14
N VAL A 740 -20.64 18.13 28.35
CA VAL A 740 -20.91 17.90 26.93
C VAL A 740 -21.79 16.69 26.64
N LEU A 741 -22.10 15.85 27.65
CA LEU A 741 -22.93 14.65 27.47
C LEU A 741 -24.29 14.98 26.81
N ARG A 742 -25.02 15.95 27.35
CA ARG A 742 -26.33 16.37 26.81
C ARG A 742 -26.22 16.93 25.39
N ILE A 743 -25.15 17.65 25.10
CA ILE A 743 -24.86 18.18 23.77
C ILE A 743 -24.64 17.01 22.80
N CYS A 744 -23.92 15.98 23.23
CA CYS A 744 -23.67 14.78 22.43
C CYS A 744 -24.94 13.94 22.20
N GLU A 745 -25.84 13.84 23.18
CA GLU A 745 -27.15 13.19 23.04
C GLU A 745 -28.03 13.90 22.00
N ASP A 746 -28.09 15.23 22.06
CA ASP A 746 -28.80 16.05 21.08
C ASP A 746 -28.18 15.93 19.68
N LEU A 747 -26.84 16.01 19.59
CA LEU A 747 -26.11 15.80 18.34
C LEU A 747 -26.42 14.44 17.72
N THR A 748 -26.42 13.38 18.53
CA THR A 748 -26.75 12.01 18.08
C THR A 748 -28.14 11.98 17.46
N THR A 749 -29.12 12.60 18.11
CA THR A 749 -30.50 12.68 17.60
C THR A 749 -30.57 13.42 16.26
N ARG A 750 -29.89 14.57 16.15
CA ARG A 750 -29.82 15.37 14.91
C ARG A 750 -29.13 14.59 13.78
N VAL A 751 -28.03 13.90 14.07
CA VAL A 751 -27.31 13.07 13.09
C VAL A 751 -28.19 11.93 12.59
N LEU A 752 -28.87 11.20 13.48
CA LEU A 752 -29.75 10.10 13.08
C LEU A 752 -30.96 10.59 12.28
N HIS A 753 -31.49 11.77 12.61
CA HIS A 753 -32.55 12.41 11.82
C HIS A 753 -32.06 12.76 10.41
N LEU A 754 -30.91 13.43 10.29
CA LEU A 754 -30.31 13.76 9.00
C LEU A 754 -30.01 12.49 8.18
N LEU A 755 -29.49 11.44 8.81
CA LEU A 755 -29.26 10.15 8.16
C LEU A 755 -30.55 9.55 7.59
N ALA A 756 -31.65 9.63 8.34
CA ALA A 756 -32.96 9.16 7.87
C ALA A 756 -33.45 9.98 6.65
N GLU A 757 -33.28 11.31 6.67
CA GLU A 757 -33.62 12.18 5.54
C GLU A 757 -32.80 11.84 4.30
N ILE A 758 -31.46 11.72 4.43
CA ILE A 758 -30.59 11.37 3.30
C ILE A 758 -30.94 9.98 2.75
N ARG A 759 -31.26 9.01 3.61
CA ARG A 759 -31.71 7.67 3.19
C ARG A 759 -33.01 7.70 2.40
N ALA A 760 -33.93 8.61 2.72
CA ALA A 760 -35.18 8.76 1.96
C ALA A 760 -34.95 9.28 0.53
N LEU A 761 -33.80 9.92 0.27
CA LEU A 761 -33.41 10.38 -1.06
C LEU A 761 -32.77 9.31 -1.92
N ALA A 762 -32.21 8.27 -1.29
CA ALA A 762 -31.43 7.24 -1.95
C ALA A 762 -32.35 6.33 -2.76
#